data_AF-A0A9W7B545-F1
#
_entry.id   AF-A0A9W7B545-F1
#
_cell.length_a   1.000
_cell.length_b   1.000
_cell.length_c   1.000
_cell.angle_alpha   90.00
_cell.angle_beta   90.00
_cell.angle_gamma   90.00
#
_symmetry.space_group_name_H-M   'P 1'
#
loop_
_entity.id
_entity.type
_entity.pdbx_description
1 polymer ?
#
loop_
_entity_poly.entity_id
_entity_poly.type
_entity_poly.pdbx_seq_one_letter_code
_entity_poly.pdbx_strand_id
1 'polypeptide(L)'
;MYKSNSGKVKNRAPAQMQITAEQLLREASERQDLTANNMAVVTNKVNDAEEYQSQLRMRRKTFEDEIRRQREHIGTWVKYAKFEESNKELERARSIYERALEVDHRGSHLWLKYAEFEMRNEFVNHARNVFDRAVGILPRIDQLWYKYVYMEEMVGDVPKCRAVWERWMEWKPDDNAWGSYAKFEMRCGDLSLAKNVLERYTASYPSVRSYLKYARWAEYDAKDVVLSREVYERCLSELEIEEITSKVFKMFAGFEERHGEYERARVIYRHAVDTFQLGERNDHKVVEDAEDVADWEKEQRKELYKAYVSFEKKFGDKDGVENLILTKQRSEYKAKVDADPTDYDSWLEWTKLEETHGEVRDVREVFERAVSNVPPATEKRFWRRYIYLWINYAIFEELTVEDADQAAKVYKACLGVIPHKAFSFAKMWVLAAKNHIRRKDLKAARSLMGRAIGMCGKESIFKEYISFELALGEVDRCRALYGKYLEVYPENCEAWKAYADLENSVGEVDRCRALLELAVSQEALDMPEVLWKSYIDFEIGCGEGGKARELFERLLEKTGHVKVWISFANFEATEVGEGLEKARETFENAYKKLKEEDLREERVLLLDAWREMEKEKGNQEKVAAVEARMPRRIKKKRMRVDPVSGAEQGWEEYYDYQFSDDKKAGGNLKILEMAAKWKKAQQAAAAQKRKVDEM
;
A
#
# COMPACT_ATOMS: atom_id res chain seq x y z
N MET A 1 -14.63 4.01 -76.67
CA MET A 1 -13.62 3.03 -77.14
C MET A 1 -13.01 2.33 -75.93
N TYR A 2 -13.53 1.16 -75.55
CA TYR A 2 -12.93 0.34 -74.48
C TYR A 2 -11.86 -0.56 -75.09
N LYS A 3 -10.59 -0.13 -75.03
CA LYS A 3 -9.47 -1.03 -75.24
C LYS A 3 -9.51 -2.06 -74.11
N SER A 4 -9.90 -3.30 -74.42
CA SER A 4 -9.70 -4.43 -73.53
C SER A 4 -8.20 -4.55 -73.28
N ASN A 5 -7.75 -4.14 -72.10
CA ASN A 5 -6.36 -4.28 -71.71
C ASN A 5 -6.12 -5.76 -71.40
N SER A 6 -5.76 -6.49 -72.43
CA SER A 6 -5.19 -7.83 -72.40
C SER A 6 -4.02 -7.87 -71.40
N GLY A 7 -4.08 -8.79 -70.44
CA GLY A 7 -2.89 -9.42 -69.85
C GLY A 7 -1.82 -8.52 -69.24
N LYS A 8 -2.14 -7.40 -68.59
CA LYS A 8 -1.18 -6.79 -67.66
C LYS A 8 -1.05 -7.70 -66.44
N VAL A 9 0.14 -8.27 -66.22
CA VAL A 9 0.49 -9.00 -65.01
C VAL A 9 0.19 -8.10 -63.81
N LYS A 10 -0.88 -8.41 -63.07
CA LYS A 10 -1.25 -7.64 -61.87
C LYS A 10 -0.25 -8.00 -60.79
N ASN A 11 0.52 -7.02 -60.32
CA ASN A 11 1.35 -7.21 -59.14
C ASN A 11 0.42 -7.47 -57.94
N ARG A 12 0.46 -8.69 -57.39
CA ARG A 12 -0.31 -9.10 -56.21
C ARG A 12 0.47 -8.90 -54.91
N ALA A 13 1.61 -8.20 -54.95
CA ALA A 13 2.29 -7.77 -53.75
C ALA A 13 1.32 -6.91 -52.89
N PRO A 14 1.35 -7.06 -51.55
CA PRO A 14 0.53 -6.23 -50.68
C PRO A 14 0.82 -4.76 -50.95
N ALA A 15 -0.24 -3.97 -51.18
CA ALA A 15 -0.10 -2.53 -51.38
C ALA A 15 0.49 -1.88 -50.13
N GLN A 16 1.48 -1.00 -50.32
CA GLN A 16 2.24 -0.37 -49.24
C GLN A 16 1.36 0.55 -48.36
N MET A 17 0.28 1.09 -48.93
CA MET A 17 -0.78 1.78 -48.21
C MET A 17 -2.10 1.06 -48.46
N GLN A 18 -2.80 0.71 -47.39
CA GLN A 18 -4.14 0.14 -47.47
C GLN A 18 -5.15 1.28 -47.51
N ILE A 19 -6.09 1.24 -48.45
CA ILE A 19 -7.17 2.22 -48.54
C ILE A 19 -8.04 2.07 -47.29
N THR A 20 -8.14 3.12 -46.49
CA THR A 20 -8.98 3.15 -45.29
C THR A 20 -10.34 3.75 -45.59
N ALA A 21 -11.33 3.45 -44.73
CA ALA A 21 -12.66 4.05 -44.83
C ALA A 21 -12.62 5.59 -44.74
N GLU A 22 -11.69 6.14 -43.96
CA GLU A 22 -11.47 7.59 -43.84
C GLU A 22 -11.11 8.23 -45.19
N GLN A 23 -10.22 7.59 -45.96
CA GLN A 23 -9.80 8.10 -47.26
C GLN A 23 -10.95 8.15 -48.27
N LEU A 24 -11.83 7.13 -48.26
CA LEU A 24 -13.03 7.09 -49.10
C LEU A 24 -14.04 8.18 -48.72
N LEU A 25 -14.24 8.43 -47.42
CA LEU A 25 -15.14 9.47 -46.93
C LEU A 25 -14.61 10.88 -47.27
N ARG A 26 -13.29 11.07 -47.17
CA ARG A 26 -12.64 12.34 -47.53
C ARG A 26 -12.79 12.64 -49.03
N GLU A 27 -12.50 11.68 -49.89
CA GLU A 27 -12.67 11.84 -51.34
C GLU A 27 -14.15 12.05 -51.73
N ALA A 28 -15.09 11.43 -51.01
CA ALA A 28 -16.52 11.65 -51.23
C ALA A 28 -16.95 13.09 -50.86
N SER A 29 -16.44 13.62 -49.74
CA SER A 29 -16.69 15.01 -49.32
C SER A 29 -16.14 16.02 -50.33
N GLU A 30 -14.89 15.84 -50.78
CA GLU A 30 -14.25 16.75 -51.74
C GLU A 30 -15.01 16.80 -53.08
N ARG A 31 -15.64 15.70 -53.50
CA ARG A 31 -16.48 15.66 -54.71
C ARG A 31 -17.82 16.38 -54.54
N GLN A 32 -18.42 16.38 -53.35
CA GLN A 32 -19.63 17.15 -53.06
C GLN A 32 -19.35 18.66 -53.04
N ASP A 33 -18.23 19.08 -52.45
CA ASP A 33 -17.85 20.50 -52.40
C ASP A 33 -17.62 21.09 -53.81
N LEU A 34 -17.08 20.30 -54.74
CA LEU A 34 -16.92 20.70 -56.15
C LEU A 34 -18.26 20.91 -56.87
N THR A 35 -19.31 20.16 -56.53
CA THR A 35 -20.63 20.34 -57.14
C THR A 35 -21.37 21.55 -56.56
N ALA A 36 -21.21 21.81 -55.26
CA ALA A 36 -21.77 22.98 -54.60
C ALA A 36 -21.07 24.30 -55.01
N ASN A 37 -19.74 24.32 -55.10
CA ASN A 37 -18.98 25.51 -55.51
C ASN A 37 -19.24 25.92 -56.98
N ASN A 38 -19.57 24.97 -57.85
CA ASN A 38 -19.88 25.26 -59.25
C ASN A 38 -21.28 25.88 -59.47
N MET A 39 -22.12 25.97 -58.43
CA MET A 39 -23.37 26.74 -58.43
C MET A 39 -23.23 28.10 -57.75
N ALA A 40 -22.04 28.72 -57.81
CA ALA A 40 -21.88 30.11 -57.43
C ALA A 40 -22.85 30.99 -58.26
N VAL A 41 -23.81 31.61 -57.57
CA VAL A 41 -24.80 32.52 -58.16
C VAL A 41 -24.06 33.59 -58.97
N VAL A 42 -24.37 33.71 -60.27
CA VAL A 42 -23.83 34.79 -61.11
C VAL A 42 -24.19 36.12 -60.47
N THR A 43 -23.20 36.86 -59.98
CA THR A 43 -23.41 38.16 -59.32
C THR A 43 -23.73 39.21 -60.38
N ASN A 44 -25.00 39.33 -60.76
CA ASN A 44 -25.46 40.42 -61.61
C ASN A 44 -25.39 41.74 -60.82
N LYS A 45 -24.57 42.69 -61.29
CA LYS A 45 -24.48 44.03 -60.70
C LYS A 45 -25.77 44.79 -61.03
N VAL A 46 -26.45 45.29 -60.01
CA VAL A 46 -27.70 46.05 -60.17
C VAL A 46 -27.36 47.46 -60.64
N ASN A 47 -27.84 47.87 -61.82
CA ASN A 47 -27.51 49.16 -62.42
C ASN A 47 -28.64 50.18 -62.23
N ASP A 48 -29.91 49.73 -62.28
CA ASP A 48 -31.07 50.62 -62.25
C ASP A 48 -31.96 50.43 -61.00
N ALA A 49 -32.65 51.50 -60.60
CA ALA A 49 -33.60 51.47 -59.47
C ALA A 49 -34.81 50.56 -59.75
N GLU A 50 -35.25 50.45 -61.00
CA GLU A 50 -36.33 49.55 -61.41
C GLU A 50 -35.89 48.08 -61.35
N GLU A 51 -34.67 47.77 -61.75
CA GLU A 51 -34.08 46.44 -61.59
C GLU A 51 -33.92 46.06 -60.12
N TYR A 52 -33.47 47.01 -59.28
CA TYR A 52 -33.40 46.81 -57.83
C TYR A 52 -34.78 46.49 -57.23
N GLN A 53 -35.82 47.25 -57.59
CA GLN A 53 -37.19 47.01 -57.15
C GLN A 53 -37.74 45.67 -57.64
N SER A 54 -37.41 45.26 -58.88
CA SER A 54 -37.78 43.95 -59.41
C SER A 54 -37.11 42.81 -58.64
N GLN A 55 -35.82 42.93 -58.33
CA GLN A 55 -35.10 41.96 -57.50
C GLN A 55 -35.64 41.91 -56.07
N LEU A 56 -35.97 43.05 -55.47
CA LEU A 56 -36.64 43.13 -54.17
C LEU A 56 -38.00 42.42 -54.20
N ARG A 57 -38.81 42.66 -55.22
CA ARG A 57 -40.12 41.98 -55.40
C ARG A 57 -39.95 40.47 -55.51
N MET A 58 -38.98 40.00 -56.29
CA MET A 58 -38.69 38.57 -56.42
C MET A 58 -38.25 37.96 -55.09
N ARG A 59 -37.35 38.62 -54.36
CA ARG A 59 -36.90 38.18 -53.03
C ARG A 59 -38.01 38.18 -51.98
N ARG A 60 -38.85 39.22 -51.97
CA ARG A 60 -40.04 39.27 -51.11
C ARG A 60 -41.01 38.14 -51.43
N LYS A 61 -41.25 37.89 -52.72
CA LYS A 61 -42.09 36.77 -53.15
C LYS A 61 -41.52 35.43 -52.69
N THR A 62 -40.21 35.21 -52.78
CA THR A 62 -39.60 33.98 -52.26
C THR A 62 -39.78 33.83 -50.76
N PHE A 63 -39.58 34.89 -49.97
CA PHE A 63 -39.80 34.84 -48.53
C PHE A 63 -41.28 34.65 -48.16
N GLU A 64 -42.21 35.32 -48.83
CA GLU A 64 -43.64 35.15 -48.60
C GLU A 64 -44.15 33.77 -49.07
N ASP A 65 -43.59 33.21 -50.15
CA ASP A 65 -43.86 31.83 -50.56
C ASP A 65 -43.29 30.83 -49.54
N GLU A 66 -42.09 31.07 -49.00
CA GLU A 66 -41.48 30.27 -47.93
C GLU A 66 -42.30 30.33 -46.64
N ILE A 67 -42.74 31.52 -46.23
CA ILE A 67 -43.60 31.71 -45.05
C ILE A 67 -44.97 31.07 -45.26
N ARG A 68 -45.54 31.14 -46.47
CA ARG A 68 -46.79 30.43 -46.79
C ARG A 68 -46.63 28.92 -46.71
N ARG A 69 -45.47 28.38 -47.08
CA ARG A 69 -45.16 26.93 -46.98
C ARG A 69 -44.82 26.51 -45.55
N GLN A 70 -44.08 27.34 -44.82
CA GLN A 70 -43.53 27.07 -43.48
C GLN A 70 -43.88 28.21 -42.53
N ARG A 71 -45.17 28.33 -42.20
CA ARG A 71 -45.68 29.44 -41.38
C ARG A 71 -45.11 29.47 -39.97
N GLU A 72 -44.90 28.30 -39.37
CA GLU A 72 -44.45 28.17 -37.98
C GLU A 72 -42.94 28.36 -37.78
N HIS A 73 -42.15 28.30 -38.86
CA HIS A 73 -40.69 28.37 -38.74
C HIS A 73 -40.22 29.82 -38.54
N ILE A 74 -40.08 30.25 -37.30
CA ILE A 74 -39.69 31.63 -36.91
C ILE A 74 -38.38 32.09 -37.57
N GLY A 75 -37.46 31.18 -37.89
CA GLY A 75 -36.20 31.52 -38.55
C GLY A 75 -36.37 32.12 -39.94
N THR A 76 -37.43 31.80 -40.69
CA THR A 76 -37.70 32.42 -42.01
C THR A 76 -38.23 33.84 -41.82
N TRP A 77 -39.12 34.06 -40.84
CA TRP A 77 -39.60 35.39 -40.45
C TRP A 77 -38.47 36.33 -40.04
N VAL A 78 -37.55 35.87 -39.18
CA VAL A 78 -36.40 36.67 -38.73
C VAL A 78 -35.44 36.97 -39.89
N LYS A 79 -35.20 36.01 -40.79
CA LYS A 79 -34.39 36.25 -42.00
C LYS A 79 -35.05 37.29 -42.91
N TYR A 80 -36.37 37.22 -43.08
CA TYR A 80 -37.11 38.17 -43.89
C TYR A 80 -37.09 39.57 -43.28
N ALA A 81 -37.30 39.69 -41.97
CA ALA A 81 -37.22 40.97 -41.27
C ALA A 81 -35.82 41.60 -41.32
N LYS A 82 -34.75 40.79 -41.18
CA LYS A 82 -33.36 41.26 -41.37
C LYS A 82 -33.06 41.69 -42.80
N PHE A 83 -33.68 41.06 -43.79
CA PHE A 83 -33.56 41.48 -45.18
C PHE A 83 -34.19 42.86 -45.40
N GLU A 84 -35.41 43.11 -44.90
CA GLU A 84 -36.01 44.44 -44.99
C GLU A 84 -35.24 45.50 -44.17
N GLU A 85 -34.66 45.11 -43.03
CA GLU A 85 -33.73 45.95 -42.26
C GLU A 85 -32.52 46.37 -43.11
N SER A 86 -31.90 45.42 -43.82
CA SER A 86 -30.75 45.73 -44.70
C SER A 86 -31.11 46.68 -45.85
N ASN A 87 -32.38 46.67 -46.28
CA ASN A 87 -32.92 47.59 -47.28
C ASN A 87 -33.43 48.92 -46.69
N LYS A 88 -33.32 49.13 -45.36
CA LYS A 88 -33.81 50.30 -44.61
C LYS A 88 -35.33 50.51 -44.65
N GLU A 89 -36.11 49.50 -45.03
CA GLU A 89 -37.58 49.56 -45.00
C GLU A 89 -38.11 49.13 -43.61
N LEU A 90 -37.91 49.99 -42.62
CA LEU A 90 -38.15 49.68 -41.20
C LEU A 90 -39.63 49.41 -40.87
N GLU A 91 -40.56 50.12 -41.49
CA GLU A 91 -42.00 49.92 -41.27
C GLU A 91 -42.46 48.53 -41.72
N ARG A 92 -41.88 48.01 -42.81
CA ARG A 92 -42.17 46.65 -43.27
C ARG A 92 -41.54 45.61 -42.36
N ALA A 93 -40.31 45.83 -41.91
CA ALA A 93 -39.68 44.98 -40.90
C ALA A 93 -40.53 44.88 -39.62
N ARG A 94 -41.10 46.01 -39.15
CA ARG A 94 -42.05 46.03 -38.02
C ARG A 94 -43.31 45.21 -38.30
N SER A 95 -43.92 45.42 -39.47
CA SER A 95 -45.10 44.64 -39.88
C SER A 95 -44.81 43.13 -39.94
N ILE A 96 -43.62 42.74 -40.40
CA ILE A 96 -43.19 41.33 -40.43
C ILE A 96 -43.01 40.78 -39.02
N TYR A 97 -42.40 41.54 -38.10
CA TYR A 97 -42.26 41.13 -36.70
C TYR A 97 -43.62 41.01 -36.00
N GLU A 98 -44.54 41.98 -36.19
CA GLU A 98 -45.90 41.88 -35.61
C GLU A 98 -46.68 40.69 -36.18
N ARG A 99 -46.61 40.45 -37.50
CA ARG A 99 -47.19 39.24 -38.13
C ARG A 99 -46.55 37.95 -37.59
N ALA A 100 -45.25 37.96 -37.32
CA ALA A 100 -44.57 36.81 -36.73
C ALA A 100 -45.01 36.60 -35.27
N LEU A 101 -45.25 37.67 -34.51
CA LEU A 101 -45.75 37.61 -33.14
C LEU A 101 -47.21 37.13 -33.08
N GLU A 102 -48.04 37.43 -34.08
CA GLU A 102 -49.37 36.83 -34.21
C GLU A 102 -49.31 35.31 -34.38
N VAL A 103 -48.25 34.79 -35.00
CA VAL A 103 -48.04 33.35 -35.18
C VAL A 103 -47.48 32.71 -33.92
N ASP A 104 -46.40 33.27 -33.36
CA ASP A 104 -45.82 32.82 -32.10
C ASP A 104 -45.48 33.99 -31.18
N HIS A 105 -46.44 34.35 -30.34
CA HIS A 105 -46.27 35.37 -29.30
C HIS A 105 -45.53 34.83 -28.06
N ARG A 106 -45.30 33.51 -27.94
CA ARG A 106 -44.65 32.88 -26.78
C ARG A 106 -43.14 32.75 -26.96
N GLY A 107 -42.66 32.80 -28.20
CA GLY A 107 -41.24 32.75 -28.51
C GLY A 107 -40.46 33.97 -28.00
N SER A 108 -39.75 33.81 -26.87
CA SER A 108 -38.84 34.86 -26.33
C SER A 108 -37.81 35.35 -27.36
N HIS A 109 -37.28 34.43 -28.19
CA HIS A 109 -36.28 34.77 -29.19
C HIS A 109 -36.80 35.79 -30.21
N LEU A 110 -38.08 35.71 -30.58
CA LEU A 110 -38.69 36.62 -31.53
C LEU A 110 -38.82 38.04 -30.94
N TRP A 111 -39.31 38.14 -29.70
CA TRP A 111 -39.35 39.40 -28.95
C TRP A 111 -37.98 40.04 -28.81
N LEU A 112 -36.95 39.24 -28.48
CA LEU A 112 -35.57 39.73 -28.39
C LEU A 112 -35.07 40.25 -29.73
N LYS A 113 -35.31 39.53 -30.83
CA LYS A 113 -34.88 39.97 -32.18
C LYS A 113 -35.62 41.23 -32.62
N TYR A 114 -36.90 41.35 -32.28
CA TYR A 114 -37.68 42.55 -32.59
C TYR A 114 -37.19 43.76 -31.79
N ALA A 115 -36.97 43.60 -30.48
CA ALA A 115 -36.43 44.66 -29.65
C ALA A 115 -34.99 45.04 -30.04
N GLU A 116 -34.13 44.07 -30.36
CA GLU A 116 -32.78 44.31 -30.90
C GLU A 116 -32.79 45.02 -32.24
N PHE A 117 -33.83 44.79 -33.07
CA PHE A 117 -34.04 45.53 -34.31
C PHE A 117 -34.36 47.01 -34.03
N GLU A 118 -35.27 47.31 -33.11
CA GLU A 118 -35.59 48.70 -32.76
C GLU A 118 -34.40 49.40 -32.07
N MET A 119 -33.64 48.68 -31.23
CA MET A 119 -32.42 49.20 -30.58
C MET A 119 -31.34 49.55 -31.59
N ARG A 120 -31.08 48.69 -32.59
CA ARG A 120 -30.07 48.95 -33.63
C ARG A 120 -30.40 50.15 -34.50
N ASN A 121 -31.69 50.46 -34.66
CA ASN A 121 -32.17 51.59 -35.44
C ASN A 121 -32.48 52.82 -34.58
N GLU A 122 -32.02 52.86 -33.32
CA GLU A 122 -32.12 53.99 -32.38
C GLU A 122 -33.56 54.43 -32.00
N PHE A 123 -34.57 53.59 -32.29
CA PHE A 123 -35.96 53.87 -31.91
C PHE A 123 -36.27 53.41 -30.48
N VAL A 124 -35.71 54.12 -29.49
CA VAL A 124 -35.80 53.75 -28.06
C VAL A 124 -37.23 53.62 -27.55
N ASN A 125 -38.13 54.53 -27.91
CA ASN A 125 -39.53 54.47 -27.45
C ASN A 125 -40.30 53.27 -28.02
N HIS A 126 -40.00 52.87 -29.26
CA HIS A 126 -40.58 51.66 -29.84
C HIS A 126 -40.00 50.42 -29.14
N ALA A 127 -38.69 50.39 -28.91
CA ALA A 127 -38.05 49.31 -28.15
C ALA A 127 -38.65 49.19 -26.73
N ARG A 128 -38.91 50.30 -26.03
CA ARG A 128 -39.61 50.32 -24.74
C ARG A 128 -40.99 49.68 -24.81
N ASN A 129 -41.82 50.09 -25.77
CA ASN A 129 -43.16 49.54 -25.94
C ASN A 129 -43.11 48.04 -26.26
N VAL A 130 -42.13 47.60 -27.06
CA VAL A 130 -41.93 46.18 -27.38
C VAL A 130 -41.52 45.39 -26.15
N PHE A 131 -40.55 45.88 -25.36
CA PHE A 131 -40.14 45.21 -24.13
C PHE A 131 -41.24 45.22 -23.07
N ASP A 132 -42.01 46.31 -22.95
CA ASP A 132 -43.11 46.41 -22.00
C ASP A 132 -44.22 45.41 -22.32
N ARG A 133 -44.59 45.29 -23.61
CA ARG A 133 -45.49 44.24 -24.11
C ARG A 133 -44.92 42.84 -23.89
N ALA A 134 -43.64 42.63 -24.21
CA ALA A 134 -42.98 41.33 -24.09
C ALA A 134 -42.99 40.84 -22.64
N VAL A 135 -42.66 41.73 -21.70
CA VAL A 135 -42.65 41.46 -20.27
C VAL A 135 -44.06 41.25 -19.72
N GLY A 136 -45.05 42.02 -20.20
CA GLY A 136 -46.45 41.82 -19.81
C GLY A 136 -47.02 40.47 -20.24
N ILE A 137 -46.61 39.95 -21.41
CA ILE A 137 -47.06 38.65 -21.93
C ILE A 137 -46.23 37.49 -21.34
N LEU A 138 -44.92 37.68 -21.17
CA LEU A 138 -43.96 36.66 -20.76
C LEU A 138 -43.16 37.07 -19.50
N PRO A 139 -43.82 37.27 -18.35
CA PRO A 139 -43.16 37.77 -17.14
C PRO A 139 -42.18 36.77 -16.52
N ARG A 140 -42.26 35.48 -16.85
CA ARG A 140 -41.36 34.43 -16.30
C ARG A 140 -40.02 34.30 -17.01
N ILE A 141 -39.82 35.00 -18.14
CA ILE A 141 -38.61 34.85 -18.93
C ILE A 141 -37.62 35.94 -18.55
N ASP A 142 -36.66 35.59 -17.69
CA ASP A 142 -35.66 36.53 -17.15
C ASP A 142 -34.84 37.23 -18.23
N GLN A 143 -34.59 36.57 -19.36
CA GLN A 143 -33.83 37.15 -20.47
C GLN A 143 -34.44 38.46 -21.00
N LEU A 144 -35.78 38.55 -21.02
CA LEU A 144 -36.47 39.76 -21.48
C LEU A 144 -36.29 40.90 -20.48
N TRP A 145 -36.42 40.60 -19.19
CA TRP A 145 -36.20 41.56 -18.10
C TRP A 145 -34.77 42.08 -18.07
N TYR A 146 -33.78 41.19 -18.14
CA TYR A 146 -32.36 41.60 -18.15
C TYR A 146 -32.04 42.51 -19.34
N LYS A 147 -32.56 42.20 -20.52
CA LYS A 147 -32.34 43.02 -21.72
C LYS A 147 -33.08 44.35 -21.64
N TYR A 148 -34.26 44.38 -21.03
CA TYR A 148 -35.01 45.61 -20.83
C TYR A 148 -34.31 46.53 -19.82
N VAL A 149 -33.91 46.01 -18.66
CA VAL A 149 -33.11 46.73 -17.67
C VAL A 149 -31.81 47.24 -18.27
N TYR A 150 -31.08 46.38 -19.00
CA TYR A 150 -29.83 46.78 -19.64
C TYR A 150 -30.04 47.91 -20.65
N MET A 151 -31.15 47.89 -21.39
CA MET A 151 -31.49 48.99 -22.30
C MET A 151 -31.76 50.30 -21.54
N GLU A 152 -32.56 50.29 -20.48
CA GLU A 152 -32.82 51.50 -19.68
C GLU A 152 -31.56 52.00 -18.96
N GLU A 153 -30.67 51.10 -18.54
CA GLU A 153 -29.36 51.46 -17.97
C GLU A 153 -28.45 52.10 -19.02
N MET A 154 -28.43 51.59 -20.26
CA MET A 154 -27.67 52.20 -21.36
C MET A 154 -28.24 53.56 -21.79
N VAL A 155 -29.56 53.75 -21.67
CA VAL A 155 -30.20 55.06 -21.88
C VAL A 155 -29.90 56.02 -20.72
N GLY A 156 -29.55 55.50 -19.54
CA GLY A 156 -29.19 56.27 -18.35
C GLY A 156 -30.37 56.74 -17.51
N ASP A 157 -31.59 56.24 -17.76
CA ASP A 157 -32.79 56.62 -17.00
C ASP A 157 -32.93 55.72 -15.75
N VAL A 158 -32.22 56.11 -14.69
CA VAL A 158 -32.15 55.36 -13.42
C VAL A 158 -33.54 55.18 -12.77
N PRO A 159 -34.42 56.21 -12.67
CA PRO A 159 -35.75 56.03 -12.09
C PRO A 159 -36.62 55.03 -12.85
N LYS A 160 -36.60 55.04 -14.20
CA LYS A 160 -37.34 54.05 -14.98
C LYS A 160 -36.74 52.65 -14.83
N CYS A 161 -35.42 52.55 -14.83
CA CYS A 161 -34.73 51.28 -14.59
C CYS A 161 -35.14 50.68 -13.23
N ARG A 162 -35.22 51.49 -12.17
CA ARG A 162 -35.74 51.07 -10.86
C ARG A 162 -37.20 50.63 -10.91
N ALA A 163 -38.06 51.38 -11.62
CA ALA A 163 -39.47 50.98 -11.78
C ALA A 163 -39.61 49.62 -12.49
N VAL A 164 -38.75 49.34 -13.49
CA VAL A 164 -38.69 48.05 -14.16
C VAL A 164 -38.23 46.94 -13.21
N TRP A 165 -37.19 47.21 -12.40
CA TRP A 165 -36.73 46.28 -11.37
C TRP A 165 -37.81 45.98 -10.34
N GLU A 166 -38.47 47.00 -9.81
CA GLU A 166 -39.54 46.82 -8.82
C GLU A 166 -40.70 46.00 -9.38
N ARG A 167 -41.14 46.32 -10.60
CA ARG A 167 -42.15 45.53 -11.30
C ARG A 167 -41.69 44.08 -11.52
N TRP A 168 -40.40 43.85 -11.75
CA TRP A 168 -39.89 42.49 -11.87
C TRP A 168 -39.94 41.76 -10.53
N MET A 169 -39.59 42.43 -9.43
CA MET A 169 -39.58 41.84 -8.10
C MET A 169 -40.98 41.50 -7.57
N GLU A 170 -42.03 42.16 -8.03
CA GLU A 170 -43.43 41.77 -7.77
C GLU A 170 -43.73 40.32 -8.19
N TRP A 171 -43.08 39.84 -9.26
CA TRP A 171 -43.25 38.48 -9.76
C TRP A 171 -42.46 37.42 -8.99
N LYS A 172 -41.64 37.83 -8.00
CA LYS A 172 -40.71 36.97 -7.27
C LYS A 172 -39.84 36.15 -8.25
N PRO A 173 -38.85 36.80 -8.89
CA PRO A 173 -37.98 36.14 -9.85
C PRO A 173 -36.85 35.36 -9.17
N ASP A 174 -36.14 34.56 -9.96
CA ASP A 174 -35.07 33.69 -9.50
C ASP A 174 -33.92 34.47 -8.82
N ASP A 175 -33.09 33.79 -8.02
CA ASP A 175 -32.07 34.43 -7.17
C ASP A 175 -31.14 35.41 -7.92
N ASN A 176 -30.86 35.11 -9.19
CA ASN A 176 -29.94 35.88 -10.00
C ASN A 176 -30.49 37.28 -10.29
N ALA A 177 -31.81 37.43 -10.35
CA ALA A 177 -32.48 38.71 -10.53
C ALA A 177 -32.21 39.63 -9.35
N TRP A 178 -32.46 39.16 -8.13
CA TRP A 178 -32.19 39.88 -6.88
C TRP A 178 -30.72 40.28 -6.73
N GLY A 179 -29.79 39.36 -7.01
CA GLY A 179 -28.36 39.67 -6.99
C GLY A 179 -27.94 40.69 -8.04
N SER A 180 -28.61 40.72 -9.19
CA SER A 180 -28.35 41.70 -10.25
C SER A 180 -28.94 43.07 -9.91
N TYR A 181 -30.09 43.11 -9.23
CA TYR A 181 -30.68 44.34 -8.75
C TYR A 181 -29.84 44.98 -7.64
N ALA A 182 -29.36 44.19 -6.68
CA ALA A 182 -28.44 44.67 -5.65
C ALA A 182 -27.15 45.24 -6.26
N LYS A 183 -26.60 44.60 -7.31
CA LYS A 183 -25.43 45.12 -8.04
C LYS A 183 -25.75 46.41 -8.80
N PHE A 184 -26.96 46.56 -9.33
CA PHE A 184 -27.39 47.78 -9.99
C PHE A 184 -27.45 48.94 -8.98
N GLU A 185 -28.06 48.76 -7.81
CA GLU A 185 -28.11 49.81 -6.78
C GLU A 185 -26.70 50.15 -6.25
N MET A 186 -25.80 49.16 -6.17
CA MET A 186 -24.38 49.41 -5.89
C MET A 186 -23.70 50.27 -6.97
N ARG A 187 -24.01 50.07 -8.25
CA ARG A 187 -23.52 50.95 -9.34
C ARG A 187 -24.08 52.36 -9.23
N CYS A 188 -25.32 52.50 -8.77
CA CYS A 188 -25.95 53.80 -8.50
C CYS A 188 -25.42 54.48 -7.23
N GLY A 189 -24.75 53.74 -6.33
CA GLY A 189 -24.15 54.23 -5.09
C GLY A 189 -25.05 54.15 -3.85
N ASP A 190 -26.27 53.60 -3.98
CA ASP A 190 -27.27 53.55 -2.92
C ASP A 190 -27.20 52.24 -2.11
N LEU A 191 -26.27 52.19 -1.13
CA LEU A 191 -26.05 51.03 -0.25
C LEU A 191 -27.28 50.65 0.60
N SER A 192 -28.04 51.64 1.05
CA SER A 192 -29.24 51.42 1.89
C SER A 192 -30.37 50.75 1.13
N LEU A 193 -30.58 51.14 -0.12
CA LEU A 193 -31.56 50.52 -1.01
C LEU A 193 -31.12 49.10 -1.36
N ALA A 194 -29.84 48.89 -1.66
CA ALA A 194 -29.30 47.55 -1.90
C ALA A 194 -29.50 46.62 -0.68
N LYS A 195 -29.33 47.12 0.55
CA LYS A 195 -29.64 46.38 1.78
C LYS A 195 -31.13 46.00 1.85
N ASN A 196 -32.04 46.94 1.62
CA ASN A 196 -33.48 46.68 1.65
C ASN A 196 -33.91 45.65 0.58
N VAL A 197 -33.32 45.73 -0.62
CA VAL A 197 -33.54 44.74 -1.69
C VAL A 197 -33.14 43.34 -1.24
N LEU A 198 -32.01 43.21 -0.55
CA LEU A 198 -31.55 41.91 -0.06
C LEU A 198 -32.31 41.41 1.17
N GLU A 199 -32.81 42.30 2.03
CA GLU A 199 -33.75 41.96 3.11
C GLU A 199 -35.09 41.45 2.56
N ARG A 200 -35.61 42.10 1.50
CA ARG A 200 -36.77 41.61 0.75
C ARG A 200 -36.49 40.28 0.07
N TYR A 201 -35.26 40.06 -0.40
CA TYR A 201 -34.85 38.80 -1.01
C TYR A 201 -34.85 37.65 0.02
N THR A 202 -34.30 37.85 1.22
CA THR A 202 -34.36 36.83 2.28
C THR A 202 -35.79 36.59 2.76
N ALA A 203 -36.63 37.63 2.81
CA ALA A 203 -38.04 37.48 3.19
C ALA A 203 -38.89 36.77 2.12
N SER A 204 -38.57 36.96 0.83
CA SER A 204 -39.28 36.30 -0.28
C SER A 204 -38.84 34.85 -0.47
N TYR A 205 -37.56 34.57 -0.22
CA TYR A 205 -36.98 33.22 -0.25
C TYR A 205 -36.20 32.95 1.04
N PRO A 206 -36.86 32.50 2.11
CA PRO A 206 -36.17 31.97 3.28
C PRO A 206 -35.46 30.68 2.87
N SER A 207 -34.16 30.76 2.56
CA SER A 207 -33.37 29.60 2.13
C SER A 207 -31.91 29.82 2.45
N VAL A 208 -31.18 28.75 2.78
CA VAL A 208 -29.72 28.83 3.02
C VAL A 208 -28.99 29.61 1.92
N ARG A 209 -29.37 29.39 0.67
CA ARG A 209 -28.72 30.01 -0.49
C ARG A 209 -28.94 31.52 -0.54
N SER A 210 -30.10 32.01 -0.11
CA SER A 210 -30.39 33.46 -0.08
C SER A 210 -29.58 34.15 1.01
N TYR A 211 -29.55 33.62 2.23
CA TYR A 211 -28.74 34.16 3.32
C TYR A 211 -27.24 34.10 3.01
N LEU A 212 -26.73 33.02 2.41
CA LEU A 212 -25.31 32.94 2.02
C LEU A 212 -24.94 33.98 0.95
N LYS A 213 -25.83 34.24 -0.01
CA LYS A 213 -25.61 35.30 -1.01
C LYS A 213 -25.64 36.67 -0.37
N TYR A 214 -26.56 36.90 0.58
CA TYR A 214 -26.66 38.16 1.29
C TYR A 214 -25.44 38.41 2.18
N ALA A 215 -25.00 37.41 2.95
CA ALA A 215 -23.79 37.49 3.77
C ALA A 215 -22.54 37.72 2.92
N ARG A 216 -22.42 37.04 1.77
CA ARG A 216 -21.31 37.26 0.83
C ARG A 216 -21.33 38.68 0.26
N TRP A 217 -22.50 39.19 -0.10
CA TRP A 217 -22.64 40.57 -0.57
C TRP A 217 -22.25 41.57 0.53
N ALA A 218 -22.70 41.34 1.76
CA ALA A 218 -22.36 42.19 2.90
C ALA A 218 -20.84 42.22 3.16
N GLU A 219 -20.17 41.07 3.05
CA GLU A 219 -18.73 40.94 3.23
C GLU A 219 -17.91 41.61 2.11
N TYR A 220 -18.18 41.28 0.85
CA TYR A 220 -17.31 41.68 -0.27
C TYR A 220 -17.71 43.01 -0.91
N ASP A 221 -19.01 43.22 -1.11
CA ASP A 221 -19.53 44.37 -1.86
C ASP A 221 -19.81 45.55 -0.92
N ALA A 222 -20.48 45.32 0.22
CA ALA A 222 -20.78 46.36 1.20
C ALA A 222 -19.64 46.62 2.21
N LYS A 223 -18.72 45.64 2.39
CA LYS A 223 -17.62 45.66 3.37
C LYS A 223 -18.08 45.91 4.82
N ASP A 224 -19.32 45.55 5.14
CA ASP A 224 -19.90 45.69 6.46
C ASP A 224 -19.87 44.35 7.21
N VAL A 225 -18.89 44.21 8.10
CA VAL A 225 -18.65 42.99 8.88
C VAL A 225 -19.77 42.75 9.88
N VAL A 226 -20.35 43.81 10.45
CA VAL A 226 -21.41 43.71 11.45
C VAL A 226 -22.68 43.19 10.78
N LEU A 227 -23.04 43.77 9.63
CA LEU A 227 -24.17 43.32 8.86
C LEU A 227 -24.02 41.85 8.43
N SER A 228 -22.84 41.44 7.96
CA SER A 228 -22.60 40.05 7.57
C SER A 228 -22.83 39.07 8.74
N ARG A 229 -22.40 39.43 9.96
CA ARG A 229 -22.64 38.64 11.18
C ARG A 229 -24.13 38.54 11.51
N GLU A 230 -24.83 39.67 11.52
CA GLU A 230 -26.27 39.71 11.76
C GLU A 230 -27.02 38.80 10.77
N VAL A 231 -26.58 38.75 9.51
CA VAL A 231 -27.17 37.87 8.50
C VAL A 231 -26.93 36.39 8.80
N TYR A 232 -25.74 36.02 9.26
CA TYR A 232 -25.47 34.64 9.68
C TYR A 232 -26.24 34.25 10.95
N GLU A 233 -26.36 35.16 11.92
CA GLU A 233 -27.15 34.93 13.14
C GLU A 233 -28.65 34.81 12.83
N ARG A 234 -29.17 35.67 11.95
CA ARG A 234 -30.54 35.57 11.44
C ARG A 234 -30.77 34.28 10.66
N CYS A 235 -29.82 33.87 9.83
CA CYS A 235 -29.87 32.59 9.11
C CYS A 235 -30.03 31.41 10.09
N LEU A 236 -29.29 31.40 11.20
CA LEU A 236 -29.39 30.34 12.22
C LEU A 236 -30.66 30.42 13.08
N SER A 237 -31.26 31.60 13.21
CA SER A 237 -32.46 31.81 14.03
C SER A 237 -33.77 31.61 13.25
N GLU A 238 -33.79 32.01 11.98
CA GLU A 238 -34.97 31.97 11.12
C GLU A 238 -35.11 30.64 10.35
N LEU A 239 -34.02 29.91 10.09
CA LEU A 239 -34.07 28.60 9.44
C LEU A 239 -34.25 27.47 10.46
N GLU A 240 -35.11 26.51 10.14
CA GLU A 240 -35.29 25.30 10.94
C GLU A 240 -34.05 24.39 10.84
N ILE A 241 -33.77 23.62 11.89
CA ILE A 241 -32.58 22.76 12.02
C ILE A 241 -32.45 21.77 10.84
N GLU A 242 -33.57 21.33 10.25
CA GLU A 242 -33.61 20.43 9.09
C GLU A 242 -33.08 21.07 7.80
N GLU A 243 -33.18 22.40 7.65
CA GLU A 243 -32.69 23.14 6.47
C GLU A 243 -31.26 23.68 6.66
N ILE A 244 -30.74 23.69 7.89
CA ILE A 244 -29.40 24.18 8.17
C ILE A 244 -28.37 23.19 7.61
N THR A 245 -27.83 23.53 6.45
CA THR A 245 -26.75 22.73 5.84
C THR A 245 -25.39 22.98 6.51
N SER A 246 -24.55 21.93 6.54
CA SER A 246 -23.11 21.99 6.93
C SER A 246 -22.36 23.15 6.27
N LYS A 247 -22.77 23.54 5.06
CA LYS A 247 -22.22 24.65 4.30
C LYS A 247 -22.36 26.01 5.00
N VAL A 248 -23.45 26.25 5.75
CA VAL A 248 -23.64 27.50 6.50
C VAL A 248 -22.57 27.63 7.58
N PHE A 249 -22.42 26.60 8.41
CA PHE A 249 -21.42 26.59 9.48
C PHE A 249 -19.99 26.72 8.94
N LYS A 250 -19.66 26.04 7.85
CA LYS A 250 -18.35 26.17 7.19
C LYS A 250 -18.09 27.59 6.70
N MET A 251 -19.09 28.23 6.08
CA MET A 251 -18.96 29.60 5.58
C MET A 251 -18.91 30.62 6.71
N PHE A 252 -19.70 30.42 7.77
CA PHE A 252 -19.72 31.31 8.94
C PHE A 252 -18.43 31.20 9.77
N ALA A 253 -17.97 29.98 10.06
CA ALA A 253 -16.70 29.77 10.74
C ALA A 253 -15.51 30.25 9.89
N GLY A 254 -15.55 30.04 8.57
CA GLY A 254 -14.55 30.59 7.67
C GLY A 254 -14.57 32.12 7.57
N PHE A 255 -15.74 32.75 7.76
CA PHE A 255 -15.88 34.21 7.86
C PHE A 255 -15.21 34.73 9.14
N GLU A 256 -15.48 34.13 10.30
CA GLU A 256 -14.80 34.52 11.54
C GLU A 256 -13.29 34.21 11.52
N GLU A 257 -12.85 33.14 10.84
CA GLU A 257 -11.42 32.86 10.58
C GLU A 257 -10.75 34.01 9.80
N ARG A 258 -11.42 34.54 8.77
CA ARG A 258 -10.89 35.68 7.98
C ARG A 258 -10.80 36.96 8.80
N HIS A 259 -11.67 37.13 9.78
CA HIS A 259 -11.69 38.28 10.68
C HIS A 259 -10.87 38.10 11.97
N GLY A 260 -10.24 36.93 12.17
CA GLY A 260 -9.34 36.66 13.29
C GLY A 260 -10.03 36.23 14.60
N GLU A 261 -11.33 35.98 14.59
CA GLU A 261 -12.13 35.59 15.75
C GLU A 261 -12.15 34.05 15.91
N TYR A 262 -10.99 33.46 16.23
CA TYR A 262 -10.82 32.01 16.27
C TYR A 262 -11.64 31.32 17.36
N GLU A 263 -11.83 31.96 18.52
CA GLU A 263 -12.65 31.40 19.60
C GLU A 263 -14.12 31.28 19.21
N ARG A 264 -14.64 32.27 18.49
CA ARG A 264 -16.01 32.24 17.94
C ARG A 264 -16.13 31.15 16.88
N ALA A 265 -15.15 31.04 15.99
CA ALA A 265 -15.11 29.93 15.02
C ALA A 265 -15.10 28.55 15.71
N ARG A 266 -14.36 28.37 16.82
CA ARG A 266 -14.39 27.14 17.64
C ARG A 266 -15.77 26.88 18.24
N VAL A 267 -16.44 27.92 18.76
CA VAL A 267 -17.80 27.79 19.32
C VAL A 267 -18.80 27.43 18.23
N ILE A 268 -18.71 28.04 17.04
CA ILE A 268 -19.56 27.74 15.89
C ILE A 268 -19.38 26.27 15.46
N TYR A 269 -18.15 25.78 15.36
CA TYR A 269 -17.91 24.38 15.02
C TYR A 269 -18.40 23.41 16.10
N ARG A 270 -18.22 23.72 17.39
CA ARG A 270 -18.76 22.92 18.50
C ARG A 270 -20.28 22.91 18.48
N HIS A 271 -20.91 24.06 18.32
CA HIS A 271 -22.35 24.19 18.19
C HIS A 271 -22.87 23.41 16.98
N ALA A 272 -22.17 23.44 15.85
CA ALA A 272 -22.54 22.66 14.67
C ALA A 272 -22.45 21.15 14.96
N VAL A 273 -21.39 20.71 15.63
CA VAL A 273 -21.22 19.32 16.09
C VAL A 273 -22.36 18.89 17.02
N ASP A 274 -22.72 19.72 18.00
CA ASP A 274 -23.80 19.44 18.95
C ASP A 274 -25.17 19.41 18.26
N THR A 275 -25.43 20.36 17.35
CA THR A 275 -26.70 20.46 16.61
C THR A 275 -26.90 19.25 15.69
N PHE A 276 -25.84 18.79 15.02
CA PHE A 276 -25.88 17.58 14.21
C PHE A 276 -25.67 16.28 15.01
N GLN A 277 -25.58 16.36 16.34
CA GLN A 277 -25.34 15.24 17.26
C GLN A 277 -24.14 14.37 16.84
N LEU A 278 -23.03 15.01 16.48
CA LEU A 278 -21.82 14.34 16.04
C LEU A 278 -20.96 13.93 17.24
N GLY A 279 -21.37 12.85 17.92
CA GLY A 279 -20.64 12.29 19.05
C GLY A 279 -21.60 11.78 20.11
N GLU A 280 -21.57 10.48 20.34
CA GLU A 280 -22.28 9.79 21.42
C GLU A 280 -22.17 10.59 22.73
N ARG A 281 -23.30 11.10 23.24
CA ARG A 281 -23.38 11.49 24.64
C ARG A 281 -23.85 10.26 25.40
N ASN A 282 -22.90 9.59 26.05
CA ASN A 282 -23.17 8.53 27.03
C ASN A 282 -24.15 9.06 28.08
N ASP A 283 -25.38 8.56 28.05
CA ASP A 283 -26.14 8.11 29.22
C ASP A 283 -27.45 7.44 28.75
N HIS A 284 -27.50 6.12 28.92
CA HIS A 284 -28.72 5.31 29.11
C HIS A 284 -29.98 5.72 28.33
N LYS A 285 -29.89 5.70 27.00
CA LYS A 285 -30.98 5.22 26.14
C LYS A 285 -30.34 4.69 24.88
N VAL A 286 -30.30 3.36 24.78
CA VAL A 286 -30.29 2.67 23.50
C VAL A 286 -31.53 3.16 22.77
N VAL A 287 -31.39 4.23 21.99
CA VAL A 287 -32.25 4.43 20.85
C VAL A 287 -31.65 3.48 19.84
N GLU A 288 -32.31 2.32 19.73
CA GLU A 288 -32.11 1.37 18.65
C GLU A 288 -31.86 2.15 17.36
N ASP A 289 -30.77 1.78 16.70
CA ASP A 289 -30.39 2.13 15.34
C ASP A 289 -31.45 2.97 14.61
N ALA A 290 -31.22 4.29 14.54
CA ALA A 290 -31.92 5.12 13.58
C ALA A 290 -31.39 4.76 12.18
N GLU A 291 -31.84 3.62 11.66
CA GLU A 291 -31.58 3.12 10.31
C GLU A 291 -32.03 4.10 9.22
N ASP A 292 -32.77 5.15 9.57
CA ASP A 292 -33.36 6.12 8.65
C ASP A 292 -32.59 7.45 8.51
N VAL A 293 -31.35 7.56 8.99
CA VAL A 293 -30.55 8.77 8.70
C VAL A 293 -29.93 8.67 7.30
N ALA A 294 -30.49 9.43 6.36
CA ALA A 294 -30.13 9.41 4.95
C ALA A 294 -28.61 9.63 4.72
N ASP A 295 -28.04 8.91 3.76
CA ASP A 295 -26.59 8.89 3.51
C ASP A 295 -26.00 10.28 3.20
N TRP A 296 -26.80 11.18 2.62
CA TRP A 296 -26.39 12.55 2.34
C TRP A 296 -26.13 13.36 3.61
N GLU A 297 -26.87 13.13 4.70
CA GLU A 297 -26.60 13.79 5.99
C GLU A 297 -25.32 13.29 6.64
N LYS A 298 -25.05 11.98 6.53
CA LYS A 298 -23.79 11.38 7.00
C LYS A 298 -22.59 11.99 6.26
N GLU A 299 -22.73 12.28 4.97
CA GLU A 299 -21.70 12.93 4.17
C GLU A 299 -21.50 14.41 4.53
N GLN A 300 -22.59 15.17 4.70
CA GLN A 300 -22.52 16.56 5.17
C GLN A 300 -21.86 16.67 6.55
N ARG A 301 -22.16 15.73 7.45
CA ARG A 301 -21.55 15.59 8.78
C ARG A 301 -20.04 15.27 8.70
N LYS A 302 -19.63 14.35 7.82
CA LYS A 302 -18.21 14.07 7.55
C LYS A 302 -17.48 15.28 6.98
N GLU A 303 -18.10 16.03 6.07
CA GLU A 303 -17.50 17.24 5.50
C GLU A 303 -17.29 18.33 6.57
N LEU A 304 -18.28 18.52 7.45
CA LEU A 304 -18.18 19.45 8.57
C LEU A 304 -17.06 19.07 9.54
N TYR A 305 -17.00 17.78 9.93
CA TYR A 305 -15.95 17.28 10.81
C TYR A 305 -14.56 17.45 10.18
N LYS A 306 -14.43 17.18 8.88
CA LYS A 306 -13.17 17.41 8.14
C LYS A 306 -12.78 18.89 8.16
N ALA A 307 -13.74 19.80 8.01
CA ALA A 307 -13.51 21.24 8.10
C ALA A 307 -13.07 21.63 9.53
N TYR A 308 -13.73 21.11 10.56
CA TYR A 308 -13.35 21.34 11.96
C TYR A 308 -11.94 20.84 12.28
N VAL A 309 -11.60 19.61 11.86
CA VAL A 309 -10.23 19.06 12.00
C VAL A 309 -9.20 19.92 11.28
N SER A 310 -9.53 20.41 10.08
CA SER A 310 -8.62 21.29 9.33
C SER A 310 -8.43 22.65 10.01
N PHE A 311 -9.47 23.15 10.70
CA PHE A 311 -9.42 24.39 11.46
C PHE A 311 -8.57 24.23 12.73
N GLU A 312 -8.82 23.19 13.54
CA GLU A 312 -8.02 22.90 14.74
C GLU A 312 -6.57 22.60 14.37
N LYS A 313 -6.28 21.94 13.23
CA LYS A 313 -4.88 21.77 12.79
C LYS A 313 -4.15 23.07 12.48
N LYS A 314 -4.86 24.11 12.05
CA LYS A 314 -4.26 25.41 11.70
C LYS A 314 -4.11 26.33 12.91
N PHE A 315 -5.11 26.32 13.80
CA PHE A 315 -5.25 27.33 14.87
C PHE A 315 -5.46 26.73 16.26
N GLY A 316 -5.45 25.41 16.39
CA GLY A 316 -5.64 24.68 17.63
C GLY A 316 -4.37 24.60 18.48
N ASP A 317 -4.58 24.43 19.78
CA ASP A 317 -3.52 24.10 20.72
C ASP A 317 -3.06 22.65 20.50
N LYS A 318 -1.77 22.35 20.69
CA LYS A 318 -1.20 21.02 20.38
C LYS A 318 -1.98 19.89 21.03
N ASP A 319 -2.31 20.02 22.32
CA ASP A 319 -3.05 19.02 23.08
C ASP A 319 -4.50 18.84 22.58
N GLY A 320 -5.14 19.93 22.14
CA GLY A 320 -6.48 19.89 21.54
C GLY A 320 -6.48 19.18 20.18
N VAL A 321 -5.45 19.45 19.37
CA VAL A 321 -5.25 18.80 18.07
C VAL A 321 -4.95 17.31 18.24
N GLU A 322 -4.13 16.94 19.21
CA GLU A 322 -3.82 15.54 19.54
C GLU A 322 -5.10 14.79 19.95
N ASN A 323 -5.90 15.32 20.87
CA ASN A 323 -7.17 14.71 21.28
C ASN A 323 -8.16 14.53 20.12
N LEU A 324 -8.23 15.50 19.21
CA LEU A 324 -9.09 15.40 18.02
C LEU A 324 -8.60 14.35 17.02
N ILE A 325 -7.27 14.27 16.82
CA ILE A 325 -6.67 13.24 15.97
C ILE A 325 -6.92 11.85 16.55
N LEU A 326 -6.78 11.67 17.87
CA LEU A 326 -7.08 10.42 18.55
C LEU A 326 -8.53 10.02 18.37
N THR A 327 -9.47 10.96 18.55
CA THR A 327 -10.90 10.72 18.32
C THR A 327 -11.20 10.30 16.88
N LYS A 328 -10.54 10.94 15.89
CA LYS A 328 -10.64 10.55 14.49
C LYS A 328 -10.09 9.15 14.24
N GLN A 329 -8.91 8.85 14.77
CA GLN A 329 -8.29 7.53 14.62
C GLN A 329 -9.15 6.44 15.25
N ARG A 330 -9.72 6.67 16.44
CA ARG A 330 -10.71 5.77 17.07
C ARG A 330 -11.90 5.49 16.15
N SER A 331 -12.49 6.53 15.56
CA SER A 331 -13.62 6.36 14.63
C SER A 331 -13.24 5.58 13.36
N GLU A 332 -12.02 5.79 12.85
CA GLU A 332 -11.52 5.09 11.66
C GLU A 332 -11.26 3.61 11.97
N TYR A 333 -10.66 3.29 13.11
CA TYR A 333 -10.45 1.90 13.52
C TYR A 333 -11.76 1.20 13.84
N LYS A 334 -12.71 1.85 14.53
CA LYS A 334 -14.06 1.32 14.76
C LYS A 334 -14.76 0.98 13.43
N ALA A 335 -14.74 1.91 12.47
CA ALA A 335 -15.34 1.69 11.15
C ALA A 335 -14.66 0.56 10.35
N LYS A 336 -13.32 0.44 10.44
CA LYS A 336 -12.58 -0.68 9.81
C LYS A 336 -12.94 -2.03 10.44
N VAL A 337 -13.06 -2.06 11.76
CA VAL A 337 -13.45 -3.25 12.51
C VAL A 337 -14.89 -3.67 12.21
N ASP A 338 -15.81 -2.70 12.11
CA ASP A 338 -17.21 -2.98 11.78
C ASP A 338 -17.35 -3.47 10.32
N ALA A 339 -16.49 -2.98 9.42
CA ALA A 339 -16.45 -3.44 8.02
C ALA A 339 -15.85 -4.85 7.90
N ASP A 340 -14.70 -5.08 8.54
CA ASP A 340 -13.96 -6.35 8.49
C ASP A 340 -13.61 -6.84 9.91
N PRO A 341 -14.52 -7.55 10.62
CA PRO A 341 -14.28 -8.03 11.98
C PRO A 341 -13.09 -8.99 12.12
N THR A 342 -12.68 -9.63 11.02
CA THR A 342 -11.58 -10.60 10.96
C THR A 342 -10.21 -10.00 10.69
N ASP A 343 -10.11 -8.68 10.45
CA ASP A 343 -8.80 -8.01 10.29
C ASP A 343 -8.15 -7.75 11.65
N TYR A 344 -7.35 -8.71 12.11
CA TYR A 344 -6.64 -8.62 13.38
C TYR A 344 -5.57 -7.52 13.42
N ASP A 345 -5.06 -7.03 12.27
CA ASP A 345 -4.07 -5.96 12.29
C ASP A 345 -4.72 -4.62 12.66
N SER A 346 -5.94 -4.34 12.16
CA SER A 346 -6.74 -3.19 12.61
C SER A 346 -7.06 -3.25 14.12
N TRP A 347 -7.38 -4.44 14.65
CA TRP A 347 -7.58 -4.63 16.10
C TRP A 347 -6.31 -4.34 16.90
N LEU A 348 -5.15 -4.82 16.44
CA LEU A 348 -3.87 -4.60 17.12
C LEU A 348 -3.43 -3.14 17.09
N GLU A 349 -3.72 -2.41 16.01
CA GLU A 349 -3.46 -0.98 15.92
C GLU A 349 -4.39 -0.19 16.84
N TRP A 350 -5.67 -0.57 16.91
CA TRP A 350 -6.63 0.05 17.83
C TRP A 350 -6.24 -0.17 19.29
N THR A 351 -5.90 -1.40 19.69
CA THR A 351 -5.50 -1.69 21.07
C THR A 351 -4.26 -0.92 21.48
N LYS A 352 -3.27 -0.76 20.59
CA LYS A 352 -2.07 0.02 20.88
C LYS A 352 -2.37 1.51 21.10
N LEU A 353 -3.29 2.06 20.32
CA LEU A 353 -3.72 3.45 20.47
C LEU A 353 -4.40 3.66 21.84
N GLU A 354 -5.24 2.71 22.26
CA GLU A 354 -5.86 2.76 23.58
C GLU A 354 -4.86 2.44 24.71
N GLU A 355 -3.85 1.60 24.51
CA GLU A 355 -2.78 1.40 25.50
C GLU A 355 -1.98 2.68 25.77
N THR A 356 -1.83 3.54 24.76
CA THR A 356 -1.10 4.80 24.91
C THR A 356 -1.93 5.96 25.46
N HIS A 357 -3.24 5.98 25.22
CA HIS A 357 -4.10 7.15 25.48
C HIS A 357 -5.44 6.85 26.16
N GLY A 358 -5.81 5.58 26.28
CA GLY A 358 -7.09 5.11 26.78
C GLY A 358 -7.07 4.85 28.29
N GLU A 359 -8.26 4.85 28.87
CA GLU A 359 -8.45 4.35 30.23
C GLU A 359 -8.42 2.82 30.24
N VAL A 360 -8.00 2.22 31.36
CA VAL A 360 -7.89 0.76 31.51
C VAL A 360 -9.21 0.03 31.19
N ARG A 361 -10.35 0.68 31.45
CA ARG A 361 -11.68 0.14 31.15
C ARG A 361 -11.95 0.01 29.66
N ASP A 362 -11.65 1.05 28.89
CA ASP A 362 -11.92 1.08 27.45
C ASP A 362 -11.01 0.08 26.73
N VAL A 363 -9.74 0.00 27.15
CA VAL A 363 -8.79 -0.99 26.62
C VAL A 363 -9.29 -2.41 26.82
N ARG A 364 -9.85 -2.73 27.99
CA ARG A 364 -10.46 -4.05 28.25
C ARG A 364 -11.63 -4.34 27.34
N GLU A 365 -12.53 -3.38 27.16
CA GLU A 365 -13.69 -3.57 26.27
C GLU A 365 -13.24 -3.85 24.84
N VAL A 366 -12.23 -3.13 24.35
CA VAL A 366 -11.65 -3.38 23.02
C VAL A 366 -11.05 -4.78 22.94
N PHE A 367 -10.29 -5.22 23.93
CA PHE A 367 -9.73 -6.58 23.95
C PHE A 367 -10.82 -7.66 24.02
N GLU A 368 -11.86 -7.47 24.83
CA GLU A 368 -12.98 -8.42 24.92
C GLU A 368 -13.75 -8.53 23.60
N ARG A 369 -14.02 -7.40 22.94
CA ARG A 369 -14.65 -7.38 21.61
C ARG A 369 -13.75 -8.05 20.58
N ALA A 370 -12.46 -7.74 20.56
CA ALA A 370 -11.49 -8.35 19.65
C ALA A 370 -11.39 -9.88 19.85
N VAL A 371 -11.48 -10.36 21.10
CA VAL A 371 -11.43 -11.78 21.47
C VAL A 371 -12.70 -12.53 21.09
N SER A 372 -13.86 -11.89 21.07
CA SER A 372 -15.11 -12.54 20.62
C SER A 372 -15.06 -12.97 19.14
N ASN A 373 -14.23 -12.31 18.34
CA ASN A 373 -14.09 -12.59 16.91
C ASN A 373 -13.08 -13.72 16.65
N VAL A 374 -13.56 -14.96 16.78
CA VAL A 374 -12.75 -16.16 16.53
C VAL A 374 -12.49 -16.34 15.02
N PRO A 375 -11.24 -16.64 14.59
CA PRO A 375 -10.94 -16.91 13.19
C PRO A 375 -11.80 -18.05 12.61
N PRO A 376 -12.45 -17.86 11.45
CA PRO A 376 -13.33 -18.88 10.86
C PRO A 376 -12.56 -20.08 10.30
N ALA A 377 -11.28 -19.91 9.93
CA ALA A 377 -10.44 -20.97 9.37
C ALA A 377 -9.51 -21.60 10.41
N THR A 378 -9.37 -22.93 10.40
CA THR A 378 -8.49 -23.68 11.32
C THR A 378 -7.02 -23.72 10.89
N GLU A 379 -6.62 -22.90 9.91
CA GLU A 379 -5.24 -22.85 9.45
C GLU A 379 -4.34 -22.06 10.39
N LYS A 380 -3.16 -22.61 10.69
CA LYS A 380 -2.18 -22.02 11.61
C LYS A 380 -1.78 -20.57 11.27
N ARG A 381 -1.93 -20.11 10.03
CA ARG A 381 -1.54 -18.74 9.60
C ARG A 381 -2.45 -17.68 10.23
N PHE A 382 -3.76 -17.84 10.13
CA PHE A 382 -4.74 -16.88 10.68
C PHE A 382 -4.72 -16.88 12.22
N TRP A 383 -4.49 -18.05 12.83
CA TRP A 383 -4.39 -18.18 14.28
C TRP A 383 -3.13 -17.53 14.87
N ARG A 384 -2.05 -17.34 14.10
CA ARG A 384 -0.84 -16.66 14.63
C ARG A 384 -1.18 -15.24 15.07
N ARG A 385 -1.85 -14.46 14.21
CA ARG A 385 -2.22 -13.06 14.49
C ARG A 385 -3.22 -12.96 15.64
N TYR A 386 -4.24 -13.81 15.62
CA TYR A 386 -5.21 -13.91 16.72
C TYR A 386 -4.55 -14.25 18.07
N ILE A 387 -3.53 -15.11 18.09
CA ILE A 387 -2.79 -15.41 19.32
C ILE A 387 -1.93 -14.25 19.79
N TYR A 388 -1.39 -13.43 18.89
CA TYR A 388 -0.70 -12.20 19.29
C TYR A 388 -1.64 -11.23 20.01
N LEU A 389 -2.91 -11.14 19.62
CA LEU A 389 -3.92 -10.37 20.34
C LEU A 389 -4.08 -10.88 21.78
N TRP A 390 -4.20 -12.20 21.97
CA TRP A 390 -4.26 -12.80 23.30
C TRP A 390 -2.99 -12.59 24.14
N ILE A 391 -1.82 -12.63 23.51
CA ILE A 391 -0.54 -12.34 24.18
C ILE A 391 -0.53 -10.89 24.63
N ASN A 392 -0.91 -9.95 23.77
CA ASN A 392 -0.94 -8.53 24.11
C ASN A 392 -1.95 -8.24 25.20
N TYR A 393 -3.14 -8.84 25.16
CA TYR A 393 -4.13 -8.67 26.22
C TYR A 393 -3.61 -9.17 27.58
N ALA A 394 -2.95 -10.33 27.61
CA ALA A 394 -2.37 -10.85 28.84
C ALA A 394 -1.17 -10.02 29.33
N ILE A 395 -0.33 -9.50 28.42
CA ILE A 395 0.77 -8.60 28.77
C ILE A 395 0.25 -7.25 29.27
N PHE A 396 -0.84 -6.74 28.69
CA PHE A 396 -1.51 -5.52 29.12
C PHE A 396 -1.98 -5.65 30.57
N GLU A 397 -2.77 -6.68 30.89
CA GLU A 397 -3.23 -6.91 32.26
C GLU A 397 -2.07 -7.14 33.23
N GLU A 398 -0.97 -7.74 32.77
CA GLU A 398 0.18 -8.05 33.63
C GLU A 398 1.11 -6.85 33.87
N LEU A 399 1.40 -6.03 32.85
CA LEU A 399 2.38 -4.93 32.95
C LEU A 399 1.74 -3.58 33.22
N THR A 400 0.55 -3.30 32.69
CA THR A 400 -0.08 -1.97 32.82
C THR A 400 -1.07 -1.90 33.98
N VAL A 401 -1.82 -2.99 34.22
CA VAL A 401 -2.79 -3.10 35.31
C VAL A 401 -2.17 -3.73 36.56
N GLU A 402 -1.08 -4.51 36.38
CA GLU A 402 -0.45 -5.33 37.43
C GLU A 402 -1.39 -6.38 38.05
N ASP A 403 -2.50 -6.74 37.37
CA ASP A 403 -3.45 -7.76 37.82
C ASP A 403 -3.09 -9.14 37.24
N ALA A 404 -2.20 -9.82 37.96
CA ALA A 404 -1.76 -11.17 37.58
C ALA A 404 -2.90 -12.23 37.61
N ASP A 405 -3.97 -11.99 38.37
CA ASP A 405 -5.08 -12.93 38.50
C ASP A 405 -6.00 -12.87 37.28
N GLN A 406 -6.26 -11.68 36.74
CA GLN A 406 -6.98 -11.52 35.48
C GLN A 406 -6.16 -12.05 34.32
N ALA A 407 -4.86 -11.75 34.25
CA ALA A 407 -3.98 -12.32 33.23
C ALA A 407 -4.03 -13.87 33.21
N ALA A 408 -4.14 -14.52 34.38
CA ALA A 408 -4.28 -15.97 34.45
C ALA A 408 -5.62 -16.48 33.91
N LYS A 409 -6.73 -15.74 34.14
CA LYS A 409 -8.03 -16.06 33.54
C LYS A 409 -8.00 -15.89 32.03
N VAL A 410 -7.34 -14.84 31.52
CA VAL A 410 -7.13 -14.59 30.09
C VAL A 410 -6.37 -15.75 29.45
N TYR A 411 -5.25 -16.19 30.03
CA TYR A 411 -4.52 -17.36 29.53
C TYR A 411 -5.37 -18.63 29.56
N LYS A 412 -6.15 -18.87 30.62
CA LYS A 412 -7.05 -20.03 30.71
C LYS A 412 -8.15 -19.99 29.63
N ALA A 413 -8.73 -18.82 29.37
CA ALA A 413 -9.72 -18.62 28.32
C ALA A 413 -9.11 -18.86 26.93
N CYS A 414 -7.94 -18.30 26.65
CA CYS A 414 -7.21 -18.53 25.40
C CYS A 414 -6.93 -20.02 25.15
N LEU A 415 -6.47 -20.75 26.18
CA LEU A 415 -6.23 -22.19 26.10
C LEU A 415 -7.51 -23.01 25.88
N GLY A 416 -8.68 -22.50 26.27
CA GLY A 416 -9.98 -23.12 25.98
C GLY A 416 -10.42 -22.93 24.53
N VAL A 417 -10.09 -21.78 23.93
CA VAL A 417 -10.47 -21.44 22.54
C VAL A 417 -9.61 -22.15 21.51
N ILE A 418 -8.33 -22.41 21.82
CA ILE A 418 -7.38 -23.01 20.86
C ILE A 418 -7.71 -24.51 20.62
N PRO A 419 -7.92 -24.95 19.36
CA PRO A 419 -8.03 -26.35 18.99
C PRO A 419 -6.67 -27.07 19.02
N HIS A 420 -6.28 -27.61 20.18
CA HIS A 420 -4.96 -28.25 20.37
C HIS A 420 -4.71 -29.50 19.52
N LYS A 421 -5.77 -30.12 18.96
CA LYS A 421 -5.67 -31.31 18.09
C LYS A 421 -5.25 -30.98 16.66
N ALA A 422 -5.58 -29.78 16.17
CA ALA A 422 -5.30 -29.37 14.80
C ALA A 422 -3.93 -28.69 14.69
N PHE A 423 -3.57 -27.87 15.68
CA PHE A 423 -2.26 -27.25 15.77
C PHE A 423 -1.93 -26.91 17.23
N SER A 424 -0.64 -26.86 17.55
CA SER A 424 -0.15 -26.49 18.87
C SER A 424 0.63 -25.18 18.87
N PHE A 425 0.43 -24.34 19.89
CA PHE A 425 1.18 -23.11 20.10
C PHE A 425 1.97 -23.18 21.41
N ALA A 426 3.22 -23.64 21.34
CA ALA A 426 4.08 -23.82 22.51
C ALA A 426 4.32 -22.53 23.30
N LYS A 427 4.46 -21.39 22.61
CA LYS A 427 4.72 -20.08 23.22
C LYS A 427 3.62 -19.68 24.23
N MET A 428 2.35 -20.01 23.96
CA MET A 428 1.25 -19.68 24.87
C MET A 428 1.30 -20.48 26.17
N TRP A 429 1.60 -21.77 26.08
CA TRP A 429 1.76 -22.62 27.26
C TRP A 429 2.93 -22.15 28.13
N VAL A 430 4.04 -21.76 27.52
CA VAL A 430 5.22 -21.22 28.21
C VAL A 430 4.88 -19.91 28.92
N LEU A 431 4.22 -18.97 28.24
CA LEU A 431 3.82 -17.69 28.85
C LEU A 431 2.83 -17.88 30.01
N ALA A 432 1.82 -18.74 29.83
CA ALA A 432 0.87 -19.04 30.88
C ALA A 432 1.53 -19.67 32.13
N ALA A 433 2.50 -20.58 31.94
CA ALA A 433 3.26 -21.12 33.06
C ALA A 433 4.16 -20.07 33.73
N LYS A 434 4.82 -19.19 32.96
CA LYS A 434 5.60 -18.07 33.49
C LYS A 434 4.76 -17.11 34.33
N ASN A 435 3.50 -16.86 33.95
CA ASN A 435 2.55 -16.11 34.80
C ASN A 435 2.26 -16.83 36.12
N HIS A 436 1.97 -18.14 36.09
CA HIS A 436 1.77 -18.91 37.33
C HIS A 436 3.01 -18.91 38.25
N ILE A 437 4.22 -18.90 37.67
CA ILE A 437 5.47 -18.77 38.42
C ILE A 437 5.58 -17.39 39.06
N ARG A 438 5.23 -16.32 38.35
CA ARG A 438 5.19 -14.95 38.91
C ARG A 438 4.20 -14.84 40.07
N ARG A 439 3.06 -15.54 39.98
CA ARG A 439 2.08 -15.71 41.07
C ARG A 439 2.54 -16.63 42.20
N LYS A 440 3.73 -17.25 42.08
CA LYS A 440 4.30 -18.24 43.00
C LYS A 440 3.50 -19.54 43.14
N ASP A 441 2.57 -19.82 42.22
CA ASP A 441 1.82 -21.08 42.19
C ASP A 441 2.56 -22.13 41.36
N LEU A 442 3.52 -22.79 42.01
CA LEU A 442 4.33 -23.85 41.39
C LEU A 442 3.48 -25.07 41.02
N LYS A 443 2.42 -25.38 41.77
CA LYS A 443 1.60 -26.57 41.53
C LYS A 443 0.77 -26.40 40.25
N ALA A 444 0.15 -25.23 40.07
CA ALA A 444 -0.57 -24.92 38.84
C ALA A 444 0.39 -24.84 37.64
N ALA A 445 1.56 -24.20 37.79
CA ALA A 445 2.56 -24.14 36.72
C ALA A 445 2.99 -25.53 36.22
N ARG A 446 3.31 -26.44 37.16
CA ARG A 446 3.69 -27.84 36.87
C ARG A 446 2.55 -28.63 36.21
N SER A 447 1.33 -28.49 36.73
CA SER A 447 0.15 -29.14 36.14
C SER A 447 -0.11 -28.65 34.72
N LEU A 448 0.02 -27.34 34.48
CA LEU A 448 -0.18 -26.73 33.17
C LEU A 448 0.88 -27.20 32.17
N MET A 449 2.15 -27.26 32.57
CA MET A 449 3.24 -27.76 31.75
C MET A 449 3.12 -29.26 31.45
N GLY A 450 2.72 -30.06 32.44
CA GLY A 450 2.42 -31.49 32.22
C GLY A 450 1.28 -31.68 31.22
N ARG A 451 0.22 -30.87 31.31
CA ARG A 451 -0.88 -30.87 30.33
C ARG A 451 -0.41 -30.41 28.94
N ALA A 452 0.48 -29.41 28.88
CA ALA A 452 1.04 -28.90 27.64
C ALA A 452 1.85 -29.97 26.90
N ILE A 453 2.66 -30.76 27.62
CA ILE A 453 3.41 -31.89 27.05
C ILE A 453 2.46 -32.91 26.46
N GLY A 454 1.42 -33.32 27.21
CA GLY A 454 0.46 -34.32 26.74
C GLY A 454 -0.35 -33.90 25.50
N MET A 455 -0.60 -32.60 25.31
CA MET A 455 -1.40 -32.11 24.17
C MET A 455 -0.55 -31.63 22.98
N CYS A 456 0.60 -31.01 23.23
CA CYS A 456 1.36 -30.30 22.20
C CYS A 456 2.70 -30.96 21.86
N GLY A 457 3.25 -31.78 22.76
CA GLY A 457 4.44 -32.62 22.54
C GLY A 457 5.72 -31.94 22.06
N LYS A 458 5.80 -30.61 21.95
CA LYS A 458 6.91 -29.91 21.27
C LYS A 458 8.17 -29.78 22.12
N GLU A 459 9.33 -29.92 21.49
CA GLU A 459 10.68 -29.69 22.07
C GLU A 459 10.80 -28.40 22.88
N SER A 460 10.28 -27.27 22.37
CA SER A 460 10.35 -25.98 23.08
C SER A 460 9.68 -26.00 24.46
N ILE A 461 8.66 -26.84 24.66
CA ILE A 461 7.95 -26.95 25.95
C ILE A 461 8.82 -27.77 26.91
N PHE A 462 9.45 -28.84 26.43
CA PHE A 462 10.38 -29.63 27.22
C PHE A 462 11.58 -28.79 27.68
N LYS A 463 12.23 -28.06 26.76
CA LYS A 463 13.37 -27.18 27.07
C LYS A 463 13.02 -26.14 28.15
N GLU A 464 11.87 -25.46 28.03
CA GLU A 464 11.42 -24.45 29.00
C GLU A 464 10.92 -25.06 30.32
N TYR A 465 10.34 -26.26 30.32
CA TYR A 465 9.91 -26.90 31.56
C TYR A 465 11.12 -27.44 32.35
N ILE A 466 12.11 -27.97 31.64
CA ILE A 466 13.36 -28.41 32.24
C ILE A 466 14.17 -27.22 32.77
N SER A 467 14.29 -26.12 32.02
CA SER A 467 14.98 -24.92 32.51
C SER A 467 14.31 -24.36 33.78
N PHE A 468 12.97 -24.44 33.85
CA PHE A 468 12.21 -24.08 35.03
C PHE A 468 12.49 -24.99 36.23
N GLU A 469 12.43 -26.32 36.08
CA GLU A 469 12.71 -27.24 37.19
C GLU A 469 14.19 -27.21 37.61
N LEU A 470 15.11 -26.91 36.68
CA LEU A 470 16.52 -26.64 36.99
C LEU A 470 16.69 -25.39 37.84
N ALA A 471 15.98 -24.31 37.52
CA ALA A 471 15.99 -23.09 38.34
C ALA A 471 15.43 -23.33 39.76
N LEU A 472 14.56 -24.33 39.94
CA LEU A 472 14.05 -24.75 41.24
C LEU A 472 14.96 -25.75 41.97
N GLY A 473 15.92 -26.37 41.27
CA GLY A 473 16.86 -27.33 41.84
C GLY A 473 16.33 -28.77 42.00
N GLU A 474 15.20 -29.11 41.36
CA GLU A 474 14.52 -30.41 41.53
C GLU A 474 15.05 -31.43 40.51
N VAL A 475 16.23 -31.97 40.77
CA VAL A 475 16.98 -32.85 39.86
C VAL A 475 16.20 -34.12 39.47
N ASP A 476 15.51 -34.75 40.41
CA ASP A 476 14.75 -35.99 40.14
C ASP A 476 13.58 -35.78 39.18
N ARG A 477 13.00 -34.58 39.17
CA ARG A 477 11.99 -34.21 38.19
C ARG A 477 12.60 -33.91 36.85
N CYS A 478 13.72 -33.19 36.82
CA CYS A 478 14.48 -32.97 35.58
C CYS A 478 14.80 -34.30 34.89
N ARG A 479 15.21 -35.34 35.65
CA ARG A 479 15.41 -36.71 35.16
C ARG A 479 14.15 -37.31 34.55
N ALA A 480 13.03 -37.25 35.27
CA ALA A 480 11.76 -37.76 34.76
C ALA A 480 11.29 -37.02 33.49
N LEU A 481 11.60 -35.73 33.37
CA LEU A 481 11.28 -34.92 32.20
C LEU A 481 12.19 -35.23 31.02
N TYR A 482 13.50 -35.36 31.22
CA TYR A 482 14.43 -35.80 30.19
C TYR A 482 14.10 -37.22 29.72
N GLY A 483 13.76 -38.14 30.63
CA GLY A 483 13.29 -39.48 30.27
C GLY A 483 12.08 -39.44 29.34
N LYS A 484 11.03 -38.68 29.71
CA LYS A 484 9.86 -38.47 28.84
C LYS A 484 10.19 -37.73 27.55
N TYR A 485 11.16 -36.82 27.58
CA TYR A 485 11.57 -36.06 26.40
C TYR A 485 12.23 -36.98 25.36
N LEU A 486 13.06 -37.91 25.83
CA LEU A 486 13.73 -38.92 25.02
C LEU A 486 12.79 -40.05 24.56
N GLU A 487 11.75 -40.38 25.34
CA GLU A 487 10.67 -41.28 24.89
C GLU A 487 9.91 -40.70 23.69
N VAL A 488 9.67 -39.38 23.69
CA VAL A 488 8.93 -38.70 22.61
C VAL A 488 9.85 -38.39 21.41
N TYR A 489 11.11 -38.04 21.67
CA TYR A 489 12.09 -37.70 20.64
C TYR A 489 13.41 -38.46 20.82
N PRO A 490 13.46 -39.76 20.45
CA PRO A 490 14.69 -40.53 20.49
C PRO A 490 15.79 -39.98 19.55
N GLU A 491 15.39 -39.34 18.45
CA GLU A 491 16.26 -38.82 17.38
C GLU A 491 17.02 -37.53 17.77
N ASN A 492 16.61 -36.83 18.83
CA ASN A 492 17.18 -35.50 19.12
C ASN A 492 18.50 -35.58 19.90
N CYS A 493 19.60 -35.26 19.23
CA CYS A 493 20.95 -35.31 19.77
C CYS A 493 21.22 -34.23 20.83
N GLU A 494 20.59 -33.06 20.71
CA GLU A 494 20.71 -31.99 21.71
C GLU A 494 20.07 -32.38 23.03
N ALA A 495 18.99 -33.16 22.99
CA ALA A 495 18.30 -33.66 24.17
C ALA A 495 19.18 -34.61 24.99
N TRP A 496 19.82 -35.57 24.32
CA TRP A 496 20.77 -36.49 24.92
C TRP A 496 21.96 -35.76 25.55
N LYS A 497 22.53 -34.79 24.82
CA LYS A 497 23.62 -33.97 25.33
C LYS A 497 23.20 -33.16 26.57
N ALA A 498 22.07 -32.46 26.51
CA ALA A 498 21.61 -31.64 27.63
C ALA A 498 21.28 -32.48 28.88
N TYR A 499 20.85 -33.72 28.70
CA TYR A 499 20.65 -34.64 29.82
C TYR A 499 21.97 -35.15 30.41
N ALA A 500 22.96 -35.46 29.56
CA ALA A 500 24.31 -35.79 30.01
C ALA A 500 24.99 -34.62 30.74
N ASP A 501 24.89 -33.40 30.21
CA ASP A 501 25.40 -32.17 30.84
C ASP A 501 24.75 -31.95 32.22
N LEU A 502 23.46 -32.26 32.37
CA LEU A 502 22.77 -32.21 33.65
C LEU A 502 23.36 -33.21 34.65
N GLU A 503 23.45 -34.50 34.31
CA GLU A 503 23.98 -35.51 35.24
C GLU A 503 25.45 -35.25 35.59
N ASN A 504 26.23 -34.70 34.65
CA ASN A 504 27.59 -34.22 34.91
C ASN A 504 27.60 -33.07 35.92
N SER A 505 26.69 -32.10 35.80
CA SER A 505 26.57 -31.00 36.78
C SER A 505 26.15 -31.47 38.19
N VAL A 506 25.43 -32.60 38.27
CA VAL A 506 25.02 -33.23 39.53
C VAL A 506 26.16 -34.08 40.12
N GLY A 507 27.14 -34.49 39.30
CA GLY A 507 28.29 -35.29 39.69
C GLY A 507 28.08 -36.82 39.60
N GLU A 508 26.98 -37.26 39.00
CA GLU A 508 26.65 -38.69 38.83
C GLU A 508 27.30 -39.24 37.55
N VAL A 509 28.61 -39.47 37.63
CA VAL A 509 29.46 -39.85 36.48
C VAL A 509 28.99 -41.16 35.85
N ASP A 510 28.68 -42.18 36.66
CA ASP A 510 28.29 -43.51 36.14
C ASP A 510 26.95 -43.50 35.41
N ARG A 511 26.01 -42.66 35.87
CA ARG A 511 24.73 -42.47 35.19
C ARG A 511 24.91 -41.68 33.88
N CYS A 512 25.76 -40.67 33.88
CA CYS A 512 26.11 -39.91 32.67
C CYS A 512 26.70 -40.84 31.59
N ARG A 513 27.62 -41.74 31.98
CA ARG A 513 28.19 -42.76 31.08
C ARG A 513 27.14 -43.70 30.53
N ALA A 514 26.31 -44.27 31.41
CA ALA A 514 25.24 -45.17 31.00
C ALA A 514 24.28 -44.48 30.03
N LEU A 515 24.02 -43.18 30.22
CA LEU A 515 23.21 -42.39 29.31
C LEU A 515 23.86 -42.22 27.93
N LEU A 516 25.13 -41.83 27.89
CA LEU A 516 25.86 -41.58 26.65
C LEU A 516 26.08 -42.88 25.86
N GLU A 517 26.36 -44.00 26.53
CA GLU A 517 26.39 -45.33 25.92
C GLU A 517 25.02 -45.72 25.37
N LEU A 518 23.95 -45.48 26.12
CA LEU A 518 22.58 -45.75 25.64
C LEU A 518 22.25 -44.89 24.41
N ALA A 519 22.66 -43.63 24.40
CA ALA A 519 22.49 -42.72 23.26
C ALA A 519 23.26 -43.21 22.02
N VAL A 520 24.49 -43.69 22.18
CA VAL A 520 25.32 -44.26 21.09
C VAL A 520 24.78 -45.61 20.59
N SER A 521 24.11 -46.36 21.45
CA SER A 521 23.52 -47.66 21.10
C SER A 521 22.22 -47.54 20.28
N GLN A 522 21.59 -46.37 20.22
CA GLN A 522 20.34 -46.21 19.48
C GLN A 522 20.58 -46.12 17.97
N GLU A 523 19.96 -47.03 17.21
CA GLU A 523 20.04 -47.11 15.74
C GLU A 523 19.48 -45.86 15.03
N ALA A 524 18.58 -45.11 15.67
CA ALA A 524 18.02 -43.87 15.12
C ALA A 524 19.02 -42.71 15.08
N LEU A 525 20.15 -42.82 15.80
CA LEU A 525 21.18 -41.80 15.94
C LEU A 525 22.46 -42.21 15.21
N ASP A 526 22.33 -42.73 13.99
CA ASP A 526 23.46 -43.36 13.31
C ASP A 526 24.58 -42.38 12.94
N MET A 527 24.38 -41.05 12.97
CA MET A 527 25.49 -40.06 12.94
C MET A 527 25.16 -38.66 13.50
N PRO A 528 25.26 -38.45 14.82
CA PRO A 528 25.47 -37.12 15.38
C PRO A 528 26.88 -36.97 15.96
N GLU A 529 27.77 -36.38 15.17
CA GLU A 529 29.13 -35.99 15.56
C GLU A 529 29.17 -35.24 16.91
N VAL A 530 28.10 -34.49 17.20
CA VAL A 530 27.91 -33.72 18.43
C VAL A 530 27.86 -34.61 19.67
N LEU A 531 27.19 -35.77 19.60
CA LEU A 531 27.02 -36.68 20.74
C LEU A 531 28.33 -37.40 21.05
N TRP A 532 28.99 -37.93 20.02
CA TRP A 532 30.30 -38.56 20.13
C TRP A 532 31.35 -37.60 20.69
N LYS A 533 31.38 -36.36 20.18
CA LYS A 533 32.25 -35.33 20.74
C LYS A 533 31.93 -35.05 22.21
N SER A 534 30.65 -34.91 22.58
CA SER A 534 30.29 -34.68 23.98
C SER A 534 30.67 -35.85 24.90
N TYR A 535 30.61 -37.09 24.39
CA TYR A 535 31.00 -38.26 25.17
C TYR A 535 32.52 -38.33 25.37
N ILE A 536 33.27 -38.04 24.30
CA ILE A 536 34.73 -37.94 24.35
C ILE A 536 35.17 -36.80 25.29
N ASP A 537 34.59 -35.59 25.13
CA ASP A 537 34.90 -34.44 25.99
C ASP A 537 34.58 -34.74 27.47
N PHE A 538 33.52 -35.51 27.73
CA PHE A 538 33.15 -35.95 29.08
C PHE A 538 34.18 -36.91 29.68
N GLU A 539 34.62 -37.95 28.95
CA GLU A 539 35.64 -38.89 29.47
C GLU A 539 37.01 -38.22 29.64
N ILE A 540 37.36 -37.26 28.76
CA ILE A 540 38.53 -36.40 28.93
C ILE A 540 38.42 -35.59 30.22
N GLY A 541 37.25 -34.98 30.48
CA GLY A 541 36.97 -34.22 31.70
C GLY A 541 37.03 -35.07 32.97
N CYS A 542 36.65 -36.35 32.88
CA CYS A 542 36.75 -37.31 33.98
C CYS A 542 38.17 -37.86 34.19
N GLY A 543 39.09 -37.62 33.24
CA GLY A 543 40.48 -38.09 33.31
C GLY A 543 40.68 -39.57 32.95
N GLU A 544 39.65 -40.25 32.44
CA GLU A 544 39.73 -41.67 32.05
C GLU A 544 40.20 -41.82 30.59
N GLY A 545 41.47 -41.51 30.34
CA GLY A 545 42.06 -41.52 29.01
C GLY A 545 41.99 -42.88 28.29
N GLY A 546 41.97 -44.00 29.03
CA GLY A 546 41.85 -45.34 28.46
C GLY A 546 40.51 -45.59 27.76
N LYS A 547 39.40 -45.19 28.38
CA LYS A 547 38.06 -45.34 27.78
C LYS A 547 37.85 -44.35 26.63
N ALA A 548 38.37 -43.13 26.75
CA ALA A 548 38.34 -42.16 25.67
C ALA A 548 38.98 -42.71 24.37
N ARG A 549 40.07 -43.48 24.47
CA ARG A 549 40.68 -44.17 23.32
C ARG A 549 39.77 -45.21 22.70
N GLU A 550 39.18 -46.09 23.51
CA GLU A 550 38.24 -47.10 23.02
C GLU A 550 37.07 -46.44 22.27
N LEU A 551 36.61 -45.28 22.74
CA LEU A 551 35.58 -44.50 22.06
C LEU A 551 36.06 -43.89 20.73
N PHE A 552 37.27 -43.36 20.69
CA PHE A 552 37.87 -42.89 19.43
C PHE A 552 38.07 -44.04 18.43
N GLU A 553 38.51 -45.22 18.88
CA GLU A 553 38.66 -46.40 18.03
C GLU A 553 37.31 -46.87 17.47
N ARG A 554 36.27 -46.95 18.31
CA ARG A 554 34.90 -47.26 17.87
C ARG A 554 34.36 -46.21 16.89
N LEU A 555 34.65 -44.93 17.12
CA LEU A 555 34.23 -43.85 16.23
C LEU A 555 34.97 -43.92 14.88
N LEU A 556 36.24 -44.32 14.88
CA LEU A 556 37.06 -44.50 13.68
C LEU A 556 36.71 -45.77 12.89
N GLU A 557 36.18 -46.80 13.55
CA GLU A 557 35.61 -47.99 12.89
C GLU A 557 34.30 -47.65 12.16
N LYS A 558 33.49 -46.77 12.75
CA LYS A 558 32.22 -46.31 12.14
C LYS A 558 32.43 -45.20 11.11
N THR A 559 33.39 -44.30 11.33
CA THR A 559 33.63 -43.12 10.47
C THR A 559 35.11 -42.87 10.17
N GLY A 560 35.45 -42.78 8.89
CA GLY A 560 36.82 -42.48 8.42
C GLY A 560 37.17 -40.98 8.34
N HIS A 561 36.31 -40.08 8.84
CA HIS A 561 36.41 -38.65 8.54
C HIS A 561 37.63 -37.99 9.22
N VAL A 562 38.35 -37.12 8.48
CA VAL A 562 39.60 -36.48 8.94
C VAL A 562 39.48 -35.71 10.26
N LYS A 563 38.34 -35.08 10.53
CA LYS A 563 38.16 -34.32 11.76
C LYS A 563 38.25 -35.20 13.01
N VAL A 564 37.81 -36.45 12.92
CA VAL A 564 37.92 -37.42 14.02
C VAL A 564 39.38 -37.76 14.28
N TRP A 565 40.15 -38.03 13.23
CA TRP A 565 41.59 -38.27 13.32
C TRP A 565 42.35 -37.09 13.94
N ILE A 566 42.03 -35.86 13.53
CA ILE A 566 42.61 -34.65 14.12
C ILE A 566 42.25 -34.55 15.61
N SER A 567 40.98 -34.79 15.98
CA SER A 567 40.55 -34.75 17.38
C SER A 567 41.20 -35.84 18.24
N PHE A 568 41.42 -37.04 17.68
CA PHE A 568 42.08 -38.15 18.37
C PHE A 568 43.56 -37.84 18.62
N ALA A 569 44.25 -37.30 17.61
CA ALA A 569 45.64 -36.91 17.72
C ALA A 569 45.84 -35.72 18.68
N ASN A 570 44.90 -34.77 18.69
CA ASN A 570 44.91 -33.66 19.64
C ASN A 570 44.66 -34.15 21.07
N PHE A 571 43.78 -35.14 21.27
CA PHE A 571 43.54 -35.79 22.56
C PHE A 571 44.80 -36.50 23.08
N GLU A 572 45.47 -37.32 22.27
CA GLU A 572 46.71 -38.00 22.70
C GLU A 572 47.83 -37.01 23.07
N ALA A 573 47.77 -35.78 22.54
CA ALA A 573 48.71 -34.72 22.87
C ALA A 573 48.33 -33.90 24.12
N THR A 574 47.20 -34.17 24.77
CA THR A 574 46.85 -33.58 26.09
C THR A 574 47.45 -34.37 27.25
N GLU A 575 47.50 -33.79 28.46
CA GLU A 575 48.09 -34.42 29.66
C GLU A 575 47.36 -35.70 30.11
N VAL A 576 46.12 -35.90 29.66
CA VAL A 576 45.31 -37.11 29.89
C VAL A 576 45.68 -38.23 28.90
N GLY A 577 46.32 -37.88 27.78
CA GLY A 577 46.84 -38.80 26.77
C GLY A 577 48.24 -39.34 27.10
N GLU A 578 48.70 -40.34 26.36
CA GLU A 578 50.01 -40.99 26.60
C GLU A 578 51.19 -40.27 25.94
N GLY A 579 50.97 -39.03 25.49
CA GLY A 579 52.02 -38.08 25.07
C GLY A 579 52.19 -37.91 23.56
N LEU A 580 53.10 -37.00 23.21
CA LEU A 580 53.32 -36.52 21.83
C LEU A 580 53.75 -37.59 20.83
N GLU A 581 54.26 -38.73 21.28
CA GLU A 581 54.69 -39.82 20.39
C GLU A 581 53.50 -40.60 19.84
N LYS A 582 52.50 -40.91 20.68
CA LYS A 582 51.27 -41.56 20.22
C LYS A 582 50.42 -40.66 19.35
N ALA A 583 50.39 -39.36 19.65
CA ALA A 583 49.77 -38.37 18.78
C ALA A 583 50.36 -38.40 17.36
N ARG A 584 51.69 -38.56 17.22
CA ARG A 584 52.34 -38.70 15.91
C ARG A 584 51.96 -40.01 15.21
N GLU A 585 51.93 -41.12 15.95
CA GLU A 585 51.51 -42.41 15.39
C GLU A 585 50.07 -42.34 14.86
N THR A 586 49.16 -41.68 15.58
CA THR A 586 47.78 -41.48 15.12
C THR A 586 47.70 -40.60 13.87
N PHE A 587 48.49 -39.52 13.78
CA PHE A 587 48.60 -38.71 12.55
C PHE A 587 49.16 -39.52 11.36
N GLU A 588 50.15 -40.38 11.60
CA GLU A 588 50.70 -41.25 10.56
C GLU A 588 49.73 -42.33 10.10
N ASN A 589 48.98 -42.92 11.03
CA ASN A 589 47.94 -43.90 10.74
C ASN A 589 46.78 -43.26 9.96
N ALA A 590 46.37 -42.05 10.35
CA ALA A 590 45.40 -41.25 9.60
C ALA A 590 45.88 -40.93 8.18
N TYR A 591 47.14 -40.53 8.03
CA TYR A 591 47.75 -40.23 6.73
C TYR A 591 47.81 -41.45 5.80
N LYS A 592 48.06 -42.65 6.35
CA LYS A 592 48.02 -43.90 5.58
C LYS A 592 46.60 -44.23 5.10
N LYS A 593 45.61 -44.20 5.99
CA LYS A 593 44.20 -44.49 5.60
C LYS A 593 43.67 -43.49 4.56
N LEU A 594 43.92 -42.18 4.73
CA LEU A 594 43.50 -41.16 3.75
C LEU A 594 44.21 -41.28 2.40
N LYS A 595 45.43 -41.83 2.40
CA LYS A 595 46.16 -42.14 1.17
C LYS A 595 45.59 -43.36 0.45
N GLU A 596 45.08 -44.33 1.20
CA GLU A 596 44.39 -45.52 0.64
C GLU A 596 43.03 -45.14 0.03
N GLU A 597 42.33 -44.16 0.61
CA GLU A 597 41.03 -43.65 0.12
C GLU A 597 41.13 -42.54 -0.96
N ASP A 598 42.34 -42.10 -1.33
CA ASP A 598 42.66 -41.01 -2.29
C ASP A 598 41.92 -39.67 -2.01
N LEU A 599 41.68 -39.35 -0.73
CA LEU A 599 41.03 -38.13 -0.27
C LEU A 599 42.05 -36.97 -0.11
N ARG A 600 42.33 -36.27 -1.21
CA ARG A 600 43.43 -35.29 -1.29
C ARG A 600 43.23 -34.01 -0.50
N GLU A 601 42.04 -33.43 -0.50
CA GLU A 601 41.75 -32.18 0.23
C GLU A 601 41.80 -32.40 1.75
N GLU A 602 41.17 -33.48 2.19
CA GLU A 602 41.15 -33.98 3.55
C GLU A 602 42.54 -34.30 4.10
N ARG A 603 43.43 -34.85 3.27
CA ARG A 603 44.84 -35.05 3.62
C ARG A 603 45.62 -33.75 3.80
N VAL A 604 45.26 -32.66 3.12
CA VAL A 604 45.88 -31.34 3.37
C VAL A 604 45.50 -30.82 4.75
N LEU A 605 44.22 -30.95 5.11
CA LEU A 605 43.71 -30.52 6.41
C LEU A 605 44.39 -31.27 7.56
N LEU A 606 44.59 -32.58 7.40
CA LEU A 606 45.34 -33.38 8.38
C LEU A 606 46.79 -32.90 8.53
N LEU A 607 47.48 -32.59 7.43
CA LEU A 607 48.87 -32.11 7.47
C LEU A 607 48.99 -30.70 8.04
N ASP A 608 48.05 -29.80 7.73
CA ASP A 608 48.02 -28.46 8.33
C ASP A 608 47.79 -28.55 9.85
N ALA A 609 46.88 -29.42 10.31
CA ALA A 609 46.67 -29.66 11.74
C ALA A 609 47.89 -30.31 12.43
N TRP A 610 48.54 -31.29 11.78
CA TRP A 610 49.78 -31.88 12.29
C TRP A 610 50.90 -30.83 12.39
N ARG A 611 50.99 -29.92 11.41
CA ARG A 611 51.96 -28.81 11.46
C ARG A 611 51.66 -27.87 12.62
N GLU A 612 50.40 -27.52 12.86
CA GLU A 612 50.00 -26.65 13.98
C GLU A 612 50.37 -27.29 15.33
N MET A 613 50.06 -28.57 15.51
CA MET A 613 50.45 -29.33 16.70
C MET A 613 51.96 -29.37 16.94
N GLU A 614 52.77 -29.62 15.91
CA GLU A 614 54.23 -29.64 16.03
C GLU A 614 54.83 -28.24 16.21
N LYS A 615 54.16 -27.18 15.76
CA LYS A 615 54.58 -25.79 16.04
C LYS A 615 54.32 -25.40 17.49
N GLU A 616 53.23 -25.88 18.08
CA GLU A 616 52.86 -25.57 19.47
C GLU A 616 53.66 -26.41 20.48
N LYS A 617 53.87 -27.69 20.22
CA LYS A 617 54.42 -28.65 21.19
C LYS A 617 55.69 -29.39 20.74
N GLY A 618 56.13 -29.19 19.49
CA GLY A 618 57.18 -29.99 18.85
C GLY A 618 58.53 -29.30 18.66
N ASN A 619 59.44 -29.98 17.96
CA ASN A 619 60.79 -29.51 17.62
C ASN A 619 60.83 -28.98 16.17
N GLN A 620 61.65 -27.95 15.90
CA GLN A 620 61.80 -27.32 14.58
C GLN A 620 62.15 -28.30 13.45
N GLU A 621 62.93 -29.36 13.73
CA GLU A 621 63.26 -30.40 12.75
C GLU A 621 62.04 -31.23 12.32
N LYS A 622 61.13 -31.51 13.26
CA LYS A 622 59.91 -32.28 12.98
C LYS A 622 58.87 -31.42 12.26
N VAL A 623 58.81 -30.13 12.58
CA VAL A 623 58.02 -29.15 11.81
C VAL A 623 58.49 -29.11 10.35
N ALA A 624 59.80 -29.05 10.11
CA ALA A 624 60.36 -29.06 8.76
C ALA A 624 60.04 -30.36 8.00
N ALA A 625 60.01 -31.50 8.70
CA ALA A 625 59.61 -32.78 8.12
C ALA A 625 58.13 -32.81 7.70
N VAL A 626 57.22 -32.20 8.48
CA VAL A 626 55.81 -32.07 8.11
C VAL A 626 55.63 -31.05 6.97
N GLU A 627 56.36 -29.93 7.00
CA GLU A 627 56.33 -28.92 5.93
C GLU A 627 56.83 -29.49 4.58
N ALA A 628 57.79 -30.41 4.61
CA ALA A 628 58.25 -31.11 3.41
C ALA A 628 57.17 -32.01 2.78
N ARG A 629 56.22 -32.52 3.58
CA ARG A 629 55.11 -33.36 3.11
C ARG A 629 53.91 -32.56 2.57
N MET A 630 53.91 -31.23 2.73
CA MET A 630 52.81 -30.37 2.29
C MET A 630 52.64 -30.37 0.76
N PRO A 631 51.40 -30.43 0.26
CA PRO A 631 51.16 -30.45 -1.17
C PRO A 631 51.32 -29.07 -1.81
N ARG A 632 51.69 -29.06 -3.08
CA ARG A 632 51.69 -27.84 -3.90
C ARG A 632 50.31 -27.66 -4.53
N ARG A 633 49.72 -26.46 -4.38
CA ARG A 633 48.47 -26.08 -5.04
C ARG A 633 48.75 -25.79 -6.52
N ILE A 634 48.15 -26.58 -7.41
CA ILE A 634 48.29 -26.41 -8.87
C ILE A 634 46.92 -26.07 -9.45
N LYS A 635 46.88 -25.05 -10.32
CA LYS A 635 45.65 -24.70 -11.05
C LYS A 635 45.44 -25.69 -12.19
N LYS A 636 44.32 -26.40 -12.18
CA LYS A 636 43.86 -27.26 -13.28
C LYS A 636 42.55 -26.71 -13.84
N LYS A 637 42.31 -26.94 -15.13
CA LYS A 637 41.07 -26.55 -15.81
C LYS A 637 40.27 -27.82 -16.10
N ARG A 638 39.02 -27.91 -15.64
CA ARG A 638 38.09 -28.98 -16.03
C ARG A 638 36.95 -28.41 -16.85
N MET A 639 36.45 -29.18 -17.80
CA MET A 639 35.27 -28.80 -18.58
C MET A 639 34.03 -28.94 -17.68
N ARG A 640 33.23 -27.89 -17.56
CA ARG A 640 31.95 -27.98 -16.84
C ARG A 640 30.88 -28.51 -17.80
N VAL A 641 30.14 -29.51 -17.33
CA VAL A 641 29.02 -30.11 -18.05
C VAL A 641 27.77 -29.89 -17.19
N ASP A 642 26.68 -29.41 -17.79
CA ASP A 642 25.41 -29.26 -17.07
C ASP A 642 24.88 -30.66 -16.66
N PRO A 643 24.53 -30.89 -15.37
CA PRO A 643 24.16 -32.24 -14.88
C PRO A 643 22.93 -32.88 -15.55
N VAL A 644 22.12 -32.08 -16.27
CA VAL A 644 20.85 -32.53 -16.86
C VAL A 644 20.87 -32.59 -18.39
N SER A 645 21.70 -31.78 -19.07
CA SER A 645 21.69 -31.72 -20.55
C SER A 645 22.98 -32.18 -21.22
N GLY A 646 24.07 -32.42 -20.47
CA GLY A 646 25.32 -32.90 -21.04
C GLY A 646 26.04 -31.92 -21.98
N ALA A 647 25.53 -30.70 -22.15
CA ALA A 647 26.12 -29.70 -23.02
C ALA A 647 27.32 -28.99 -22.35
N GLU A 648 28.38 -28.77 -23.15
CA GLU A 648 29.66 -28.23 -22.71
C GLU A 648 29.58 -26.71 -22.48
N GLN A 649 29.61 -26.27 -21.22
CA GLN A 649 29.59 -24.86 -20.83
C GLN A 649 30.94 -24.44 -20.24
N GLY A 650 31.99 -24.52 -21.05
CA GLY A 650 33.28 -23.89 -20.77
C GLY A 650 34.12 -24.51 -19.65
N TRP A 651 35.29 -23.92 -19.43
CA TRP A 651 36.33 -24.41 -18.52
C TRP A 651 36.19 -23.76 -17.14
N GLU A 652 35.99 -24.55 -16.10
CA GLU A 652 36.15 -24.11 -14.70
C GLU A 652 37.60 -24.35 -14.23
N GLU A 653 38.21 -23.29 -13.69
CA GLU A 653 39.49 -23.39 -13.00
C GLU A 653 39.27 -23.94 -11.59
N TYR A 654 39.86 -25.10 -11.27
CA TYR A 654 39.85 -25.67 -9.92
C TYR A 654 41.29 -25.91 -9.44
N TYR A 655 41.49 -25.87 -8.13
CA TYR A 655 42.79 -26.14 -7.52
C TYR A 655 42.88 -27.64 -7.22
N ASP A 656 43.96 -28.29 -7.67
CA ASP A 656 44.29 -29.68 -7.32
C ASP A 656 45.58 -29.68 -6.48
N TYR A 657 45.65 -30.58 -5.51
CA TYR A 657 46.73 -30.66 -4.54
C TYR A 657 47.65 -31.83 -4.89
N GLN A 658 48.92 -31.53 -5.18
CA GLN A 658 49.92 -32.56 -5.46
C GLN A 658 50.85 -32.76 -4.25
N PHE A 659 50.74 -33.92 -3.60
CA PHE A 659 51.63 -34.33 -2.52
C PHE A 659 53.00 -34.77 -3.05
N SER A 660 54.07 -34.54 -2.28
CA SER A 660 55.43 -34.99 -2.63
C SER A 660 55.55 -36.50 -2.77
N ASP A 661 54.73 -37.24 -2.02
CA ASP A 661 54.80 -38.70 -1.86
C ASP A 661 53.97 -39.47 -2.90
N ASP A 662 53.05 -38.79 -3.59
CA ASP A 662 52.27 -39.42 -4.65
C ASP A 662 53.14 -39.40 -5.90
N LYS A 663 53.63 -40.59 -6.28
CA LYS A 663 54.56 -40.82 -7.39
C LYS A 663 54.25 -39.85 -8.54
N LYS A 664 55.19 -38.92 -8.80
CA LYS A 664 55.21 -38.13 -10.04
C LYS A 664 54.87 -39.08 -11.18
N ALA A 665 53.77 -38.83 -11.90
CA ALA A 665 53.40 -39.59 -13.09
C ALA A 665 54.59 -39.57 -14.06
N GLY A 666 55.40 -40.61 -13.99
CA GLY A 666 56.77 -40.67 -14.48
C GLY A 666 56.84 -41.03 -15.96
N GLY A 667 56.05 -40.34 -16.79
CA GLY A 667 56.08 -40.53 -18.25
C GLY A 667 57.30 -39.85 -18.90
N ASN A 668 57.64 -38.63 -18.45
CA ASN A 668 58.54 -37.76 -19.21
C ASN A 668 60.02 -37.86 -18.81
N LEU A 669 60.33 -38.43 -17.64
CA LEU A 669 61.72 -38.55 -17.15
C LEU A 669 62.47 -39.74 -17.77
N LYS A 670 61.79 -40.86 -18.07
CA LYS A 670 62.41 -42.05 -18.69
C LYS A 670 62.82 -41.82 -20.14
N ILE A 671 62.04 -41.04 -20.90
CA ILE A 671 62.35 -40.70 -22.30
C ILE A 671 63.60 -39.82 -22.38
N LEU A 672 63.75 -38.88 -21.45
CA LEU A 672 64.91 -37.99 -21.36
C LEU A 672 66.19 -38.74 -20.96
N GLU A 673 66.10 -39.70 -20.03
CA GLU A 673 67.22 -40.60 -19.71
C GLU A 673 67.61 -41.49 -20.89
N MET A 674 66.64 -42.05 -21.63
CA MET A 674 66.92 -42.88 -22.80
C MET A 674 67.52 -42.06 -23.94
N ALA A 675 67.09 -40.81 -24.15
CA ALA A 675 67.68 -39.89 -25.12
C ALA A 675 69.13 -39.52 -24.77
N ALA A 676 69.44 -39.30 -23.48
CA ALA A 676 70.80 -39.04 -23.01
C ALA A 676 71.72 -40.24 -23.19
N LYS A 677 71.22 -41.46 -22.93
CA LYS A 677 71.96 -42.72 -23.18
C LYS A 677 72.20 -42.95 -24.67
N TRP A 678 71.21 -42.67 -25.53
CA TRP A 678 71.36 -42.76 -26.98
C TRP A 678 72.41 -41.79 -27.52
N LYS A 679 72.41 -40.53 -27.06
CA LYS A 679 73.40 -39.52 -27.47
C LYS A 679 74.82 -39.91 -27.05
N LYS A 680 75.01 -40.47 -25.84
CA LYS A 680 76.31 -41.00 -25.39
C LYS A 680 76.77 -42.21 -26.23
N ALA A 681 75.85 -43.11 -26.57
CA ALA A 681 76.16 -44.24 -27.45
C ALA A 681 76.55 -43.79 -28.87
N GLN A 682 75.88 -42.76 -29.40
CA GLN A 682 76.23 -42.17 -30.69
C GLN A 682 77.62 -41.51 -30.68
N GLN A 683 77.96 -40.79 -29.60
CA GLN A 683 79.28 -40.18 -29.43
C GLN A 683 80.38 -41.24 -29.28
N ALA A 684 80.11 -42.34 -28.57
CA ALA A 684 81.03 -43.48 -28.47
C ALA A 684 81.24 -44.17 -29.82
N ALA A 685 80.17 -44.41 -30.59
CA ALA A 685 80.23 -44.98 -31.93
C ALA A 685 80.98 -44.08 -32.94
N ALA A 686 80.81 -42.75 -32.85
CA ALA A 686 81.55 -41.79 -33.66
C ALA A 686 83.06 -41.74 -33.30
N ALA A 687 83.39 -41.89 -32.01
CA ALA A 687 84.77 -41.98 -31.55
C ALA A 687 85.45 -43.30 -31.97
N GLN A 688 84.69 -44.40 -32.04
CA GLN A 688 85.18 -45.69 -32.56
C GLN A 688 85.36 -45.68 -34.07
N LYS A 689 84.47 -45.04 -34.84
CA LYS A 689 84.67 -44.84 -36.30
C LYS A 689 85.91 -44.01 -36.61
N ARG A 690 86.15 -42.92 -35.88
CA ARG A 690 87.37 -42.12 -36.05
C ARG A 690 88.66 -42.88 -35.76
N LYS A 691 88.64 -43.83 -34.81
CA LYS A 691 89.81 -44.69 -34.52
C LYS A 691 90.04 -45.80 -35.56
N VAL A 692 89.05 -46.13 -36.38
CA VAL A 692 89.16 -47.13 -37.46
C VAL A 692 89.54 -46.49 -38.79
N ASP A 693 89.24 -45.20 -39.00
CA ASP A 693 89.68 -44.44 -40.18
C ASP A 693 91.13 -43.89 -40.04
N GLU A 694 91.74 -43.98 -38.84
CA GLU A 694 93.13 -43.55 -38.54
C GLU A 694 94.13 -44.72 -38.38
N MET A 695 93.71 -45.98 -38.59
CA MET A 695 94.57 -47.17 -38.72
C MET A 695 94.46 -47.74 -40.13
#